data_AF-A0A7Y6C9S5-F1
#
_entry.id   AF-A0A7Y6C9S5-F1
#
_cell.length_a   1.000
_cell.length_b   1.000
_cell.length_c   1.000
_cell.angle_alpha   90.00
_cell.angle_beta   90.00
_cell.angle_gamma   90.00
#
_symmetry.space_group_name_H-M   'P 1'
#
loop_
_entity.id
_entity.type
_entity.pdbx_description
1 polymer ?
#
loop_
_entity_poly.entity_id
_entity_poly.type
_entity_poly.pdbx_seq_one_letter_code
_entity_poly.pdbx_strand_id
1 'polypeptide(L)'
;MRARNEDSSSRADRGARRPGARPGALPPLTALQQAAGNAAVTRAVQRAREEAGGAEHAARDAAPVQRRVSVRDAIGSPGRPLDSHVLERSEQAYQMDFSHVRVHDNPVAQRSAEELDALAYTSGPHIVLGKRDVSDQVLYEEVDHVRQQMLGPVPGTDNGKGEKVSRPDDPFERSAGANGRRLAQGAAPDLSLPGAPSRTPDAAAPVQRADRPGPSRAAAPRAAARLAQLLVGGGQEIKDKQVRGALHRRVRGGPSLTADELQAIRAVEAEEPGWLKAVGLCGLAEAQAYIAAGDFHDWLEQPEGMRLLVATLRWQQEAAGRAEGNPPSRDRRSDYQMGRHMAMHGEDTPQAEKEQLTAERNEQIFETFVNTLAPPGISDSVPDADKHRERVARGTELLTKIFLLLKEGLKVFNPDSGLHEDFRDDVAQALAYGGRVNIRIPQLADGQHGYELPQWLRITKEDRKPWEPRSKPEKPVYRRAFGTHHMDIDENHGTTKGDLVEKGEIGATLQNWVDPHSHLYGLPLAINGMGNQDYHGDTILPNESYGHAFMGYKPPTGKRDGALQVGIETAGPGGRTPDGYKHGLTSSEKNNNPVSQVGGHKDDKPGGNAPLSANQRLVDLNEFGDWVQRLRDLEAQWDAALAAVETPEQRTALYRDLIGRRTNIGT
;
A
#
# COMPACT_ATOMS: atom_id res chain seq x y z
N MET A 1 -26.60 47.81 -74.68
CA MET A 1 -25.21 47.80 -75.18
C MET A 1 -24.38 48.69 -74.24
N ARG A 2 -23.33 48.11 -73.58
CA ARG A 2 -22.07 48.65 -72.97
C ARG A 2 -22.16 49.84 -71.96
N ALA A 3 -21.54 49.95 -70.75
CA ALA A 3 -20.40 49.41 -69.95
C ALA A 3 -19.41 50.58 -69.59
N ARG A 4 -19.29 51.08 -68.32
CA ARG A 4 -18.49 50.70 -67.08
C ARG A 4 -16.97 51.00 -67.16
N ASN A 5 -16.16 51.36 -66.13
CA ASN A 5 -16.17 51.82 -64.70
C ASN A 5 -14.65 52.18 -64.38
N GLU A 6 -14.23 53.32 -63.79
CA GLU A 6 -14.08 53.78 -62.36
C GLU A 6 -13.17 52.96 -61.40
N ASP A 7 -12.41 53.49 -60.42
CA ASP A 7 -11.76 54.78 -60.10
C ASP A 7 -10.96 54.66 -58.76
N SER A 8 -9.98 55.57 -58.56
CA SER A 8 -9.62 56.29 -57.30
C SER A 8 -8.44 55.88 -56.36
N SER A 9 -7.78 56.97 -55.90
CA SER A 9 -6.65 57.16 -54.95
C SER A 9 -7.14 57.79 -53.63
N SER A 10 -6.52 57.66 -52.43
CA SER A 10 -5.44 58.53 -51.91
C SER A 10 -5.26 58.45 -50.35
N ARG A 11 -4.00 58.68 -49.88
CA ARG A 11 -3.41 59.30 -48.62
C ARG A 11 -4.28 59.55 -47.35
N ALA A 12 -3.80 59.61 -46.09
CA ALA A 12 -2.53 59.42 -45.34
C ALA A 12 -2.79 59.64 -43.82
N ASP A 13 -2.04 59.01 -42.88
CA ASP A 13 -1.48 59.66 -41.67
C ASP A 13 -0.43 58.78 -40.92
N ARG A 14 0.43 59.43 -40.13
CA ARG A 14 1.74 59.03 -39.58
C ARG A 14 1.66 58.18 -38.30
N GLY A 15 2.72 57.39 -38.02
CA GLY A 15 3.06 57.03 -36.63
C GLY A 15 4.04 55.87 -36.41
N ALA A 16 5.27 56.21 -36.02
CA ALA A 16 6.23 55.43 -35.21
C ALA A 16 6.95 54.19 -35.80
N ARG A 17 8.28 54.37 -35.95
CA ARG A 17 9.31 53.34 -36.17
C ARG A 17 9.28 52.23 -35.11
N ARG A 18 9.35 50.97 -35.55
CA ARG A 18 9.87 49.82 -34.77
C ARG A 18 11.24 49.40 -35.35
N PRO A 19 12.29 49.22 -34.53
CA PRO A 19 13.54 48.64 -35.01
C PRO A 19 13.38 47.13 -35.22
N GLY A 20 14.02 46.61 -36.28
CA GLY A 20 13.93 45.22 -36.72
C GLY A 20 14.39 44.22 -35.66
N ALA A 21 13.65 43.12 -35.55
CA ALA A 21 14.03 41.97 -34.74
C ALA A 21 15.24 41.27 -35.36
N ARG A 22 16.32 41.12 -34.57
CA ARG A 22 17.41 40.19 -34.85
C ARG A 22 16.88 38.74 -34.78
N PRO A 23 17.40 37.80 -35.58
CA PRO A 23 17.07 36.39 -35.44
C PRO A 23 17.64 35.89 -34.10
N GLY A 24 16.75 35.49 -33.18
CA GLY A 24 17.14 34.97 -31.88
C GLY A 24 17.83 33.62 -32.00
N ALA A 25 18.98 33.49 -31.33
CA ALA A 25 19.76 32.26 -31.24
C ALA A 25 18.91 31.07 -30.79
N LEU A 26 19.17 29.89 -31.36
CA LEU A 26 18.63 28.64 -30.86
C LEU A 26 19.05 28.46 -29.39
N PRO A 27 18.15 28.00 -28.50
CA PRO A 27 18.50 27.80 -27.11
C PRO A 27 19.68 26.83 -26.99
N PRO A 28 20.64 27.06 -26.08
CA PRO A 28 21.71 26.09 -25.84
C PRO A 28 21.11 24.72 -25.52
N LEU A 29 21.75 23.64 -25.99
CA LEU A 29 21.31 22.25 -25.82
C LEU A 29 20.88 21.94 -24.38
N THR A 30 21.53 22.55 -23.37
CA THR A 30 21.19 22.45 -21.96
C THR A 30 19.85 23.11 -21.59
N ALA A 31 19.50 24.25 -22.18
CA ALA A 31 18.19 24.89 -21.98
C ALA A 31 17.08 24.09 -22.68
N LEU A 32 17.38 23.49 -23.83
CA LEU A 32 16.45 22.61 -24.55
C LEU A 32 16.28 21.27 -23.83
N GLN A 33 17.35 20.74 -23.23
CA GLN A 33 17.37 19.53 -22.41
C GLN A 33 16.71 19.76 -21.04
N GLN A 34 16.85 20.94 -20.45
CA GLN A 34 16.09 21.35 -19.26
C GLN A 34 14.62 21.58 -19.59
N ALA A 35 14.29 22.19 -20.72
CA ALA A 35 12.89 22.36 -21.13
C ALA A 35 12.22 21.03 -21.47
N ALA A 36 12.92 20.15 -22.20
CA ALA A 36 12.45 18.79 -22.50
C ALA A 36 12.40 17.91 -21.25
N GLY A 37 13.38 18.04 -20.35
CA GLY A 37 13.44 17.38 -19.06
C GLY A 37 12.31 17.85 -18.15
N ASN A 38 12.10 19.16 -18.00
CA ASN A 38 11.00 19.73 -17.24
C ASN A 38 9.65 19.35 -17.86
N ALA A 39 9.52 19.31 -19.19
CA ALA A 39 8.30 18.84 -19.85
C ALA A 39 8.07 17.32 -19.69
N ALA A 40 9.13 16.52 -19.60
CA ALA A 40 9.05 15.10 -19.29
C ALA A 40 8.68 14.88 -17.82
N VAL A 41 9.24 15.66 -16.89
CA VAL A 41 8.92 15.67 -15.46
C VAL A 41 7.49 16.15 -15.24
N THR A 42 7.07 17.25 -15.85
CA THR A 42 5.68 17.73 -15.78
C THR A 42 4.72 16.69 -16.34
N ARG A 43 5.04 16.02 -17.46
CA ARG A 43 4.20 14.93 -17.99
C ARG A 43 4.23 13.68 -17.13
N ALA A 44 5.34 13.34 -16.48
CA ALA A 44 5.44 12.25 -15.53
C ALA A 44 4.66 12.57 -14.24
N VAL A 45 4.68 13.83 -13.77
CA VAL A 45 3.88 14.32 -12.64
C VAL A 45 2.40 14.40 -13.00
N GLN A 46 2.05 14.82 -14.23
CA GLN A 46 0.67 14.85 -14.72
C GLN A 46 0.12 13.43 -14.87
N ARG A 47 0.91 12.49 -15.44
CA ARG A 47 0.52 11.07 -15.51
C ARG A 47 0.51 10.40 -14.16
N ALA A 48 1.42 10.73 -13.25
CA ALA A 48 1.37 10.25 -11.87
C ALA A 48 0.15 10.82 -11.12
N ARG A 49 -0.33 12.02 -11.47
CA ARG A 49 -1.59 12.60 -10.96
C ARG A 49 -2.84 12.03 -11.63
N GLU A 50 -2.77 11.65 -12.90
CA GLU A 50 -3.87 11.02 -13.65
C GLU A 50 -3.99 9.51 -13.33
N GLU A 51 -2.88 8.81 -13.06
CA GLU A 51 -2.83 7.43 -12.57
C GLU A 51 -3.06 7.34 -11.06
N ALA A 52 -2.58 8.32 -10.28
CA ALA A 52 -3.13 8.56 -8.94
C ALA A 52 -4.58 9.06 -9.03
N GLY A 53 -5.07 9.49 -10.19
CA GLY A 53 -6.44 9.92 -10.49
C GLY A 53 -7.50 8.83 -10.31
N GLY A 54 -7.10 7.56 -10.38
CA GLY A 54 -7.91 6.41 -9.95
C GLY A 54 -7.94 6.21 -8.43
N ALA A 55 -7.07 6.92 -7.71
CA ALA A 55 -6.98 7.02 -6.25
C ALA A 55 -7.20 8.47 -5.72
N GLU A 56 -7.47 9.46 -6.60
CA GLU A 56 -7.74 10.87 -6.25
C GLU A 56 -9.22 11.14 -5.97
N HIS A 57 -10.06 10.10 -5.88
CA HIS A 57 -11.31 10.14 -5.12
C HIS A 57 -11.11 9.82 -3.62
N ALA A 58 -9.86 9.57 -3.18
CA ALA A 58 -9.55 9.17 -1.80
C ALA A 58 -8.37 9.91 -1.12
N ALA A 59 -7.71 10.89 -1.78
CA ALA A 59 -6.56 11.57 -1.17
C ALA A 59 -6.31 13.01 -1.64
N ARG A 60 -7.36 13.81 -1.83
CA ARG A 60 -7.28 15.25 -1.56
C ARG A 60 -7.60 15.48 -0.08
N ASP A 61 -6.71 15.06 0.82
CA ASP A 61 -6.65 15.52 2.23
C ASP A 61 -5.38 15.01 2.93
N ALA A 62 -4.20 15.37 2.43
CA ALA A 62 -3.25 15.96 3.35
C ALA A 62 -3.64 17.42 3.42
N ALA A 63 -4.16 17.84 4.58
CA ALA A 63 -4.60 19.20 4.82
C ALA A 63 -3.62 20.21 4.17
N PRO A 64 -4.01 21.05 3.19
CA PRO A 64 -3.50 22.42 3.23
C PRO A 64 -3.83 22.86 4.64
N VAL A 65 -2.88 23.17 5.55
CA VAL A 65 -3.14 23.46 6.98
C VAL A 65 -4.57 23.97 7.12
N GLN A 66 -5.52 23.05 7.33
CA GLN A 66 -6.91 23.35 7.00
C GLN A 66 -7.28 24.04 8.27
N ARG A 67 -7.24 25.37 8.19
CA ARG A 67 -7.62 26.23 9.29
C ARG A 67 -8.97 25.71 9.73
N ARG A 68 -8.98 24.94 10.83
CA ARG A 68 -10.18 24.33 11.38
C ARG A 68 -11.20 25.45 11.48
N VAL A 69 -12.35 25.25 10.86
CA VAL A 69 -13.35 26.32 10.82
C VAL A 69 -14.16 26.20 12.10
N SER A 70 -13.77 26.97 13.11
CA SER A 70 -14.51 27.01 14.37
C SER A 70 -15.91 27.55 14.16
N VAL A 71 -16.83 27.29 15.10
CA VAL A 71 -18.15 27.91 15.10
C VAL A 71 -18.03 29.45 15.05
N ARG A 72 -16.99 30.02 15.68
CA ARG A 72 -16.70 31.46 15.63
C ARG A 72 -16.36 31.96 14.22
N ASP A 73 -15.61 31.17 13.44
CA ASP A 73 -15.29 31.50 12.05
C ASP A 73 -16.54 31.43 11.16
N ALA A 74 -17.45 30.49 11.44
CA ALA A 74 -18.72 30.35 10.72
C ALA A 74 -19.69 31.51 11.01
N ILE A 75 -19.94 31.87 12.27
CA ILE A 75 -20.84 32.99 12.62
C ILE A 75 -20.24 34.36 12.29
N GLY A 76 -18.91 34.47 12.21
CA GLY A 76 -18.21 35.68 11.78
C GLY A 76 -18.19 35.89 10.26
N SER A 77 -18.64 34.90 9.49
CA SER A 77 -18.74 34.98 8.04
C SER A 77 -20.02 35.74 7.61
N PRO A 78 -20.12 36.26 6.37
CA PRO A 78 -21.33 36.93 5.91
C PRO A 78 -22.57 36.03 6.04
N GLY A 79 -23.63 36.55 6.68
CA GLY A 79 -24.91 35.88 6.85
C GLY A 79 -26.06 36.71 6.28
N ARG A 80 -27.14 36.04 5.88
CA ARG A 80 -28.36 36.65 5.36
C ARG A 80 -29.49 36.63 6.41
N PRO A 81 -30.51 37.50 6.31
CA PRO A 81 -31.73 37.34 7.09
C PRO A 81 -32.39 35.99 6.81
N LEU A 82 -33.19 35.52 7.77
CA LEU A 82 -34.05 34.36 7.60
C LEU A 82 -35.01 34.58 6.42
N ASP A 83 -35.35 33.52 5.69
CA ASP A 83 -36.30 33.60 4.58
C ASP A 83 -37.66 34.11 5.07
N SER A 84 -38.27 35.03 4.31
CA SER A 84 -39.42 35.82 4.79
C SER A 84 -40.60 34.96 5.25
N HIS A 85 -40.86 33.83 4.55
CA HIS A 85 -41.95 32.92 4.93
C HIS A 85 -41.66 32.15 6.23
N VAL A 86 -40.39 31.80 6.48
CA VAL A 86 -39.96 31.15 7.73
C VAL A 86 -40.00 32.15 8.87
N LEU A 87 -39.54 33.39 8.62
CA LEU A 87 -39.57 34.48 9.59
C LEU A 87 -41.00 34.81 10.03
N GLU A 88 -41.89 35.15 9.09
CA GLU A 88 -43.28 35.51 9.39
C GLU A 88 -44.02 34.41 10.15
N ARG A 89 -43.84 33.15 9.73
CA ARG A 89 -44.49 32.01 10.39
C ARG A 89 -43.94 31.77 11.79
N SER A 90 -42.63 31.85 11.98
CA SER A 90 -42.01 31.67 13.30
C SER A 90 -42.38 32.80 14.26
N GLU A 91 -42.39 34.07 13.81
CA GLU A 91 -42.79 35.21 14.63
C GLU A 91 -44.27 35.11 15.05
N GLN A 92 -45.15 34.71 14.12
CA GLN A 92 -46.56 34.46 14.43
C GLN A 92 -46.74 33.30 15.41
N ALA A 93 -45.99 32.20 15.24
CA ALA A 93 -46.16 31.00 16.03
C ALA A 93 -45.59 31.12 17.45
N TYR A 94 -44.45 31.79 17.60
CA TYR A 94 -43.78 31.94 18.89
C TYR A 94 -44.07 33.28 19.60
N GLN A 95 -44.71 34.24 18.91
CA GLN A 95 -44.98 35.59 19.44
C GLN A 95 -43.70 36.30 19.90
N MET A 96 -42.61 36.11 19.15
CA MET A 96 -41.26 36.61 19.43
C MET A 96 -40.64 37.17 18.14
N ASP A 97 -39.80 38.19 18.26
CA ASP A 97 -39.06 38.79 17.14
C ASP A 97 -37.84 37.93 16.77
N PHE A 98 -37.71 37.55 15.50
CA PHE A 98 -36.56 36.81 14.96
C PHE A 98 -35.83 37.59 13.85
N SER A 99 -36.15 38.86 13.62
CA SER A 99 -35.50 39.71 12.60
C SER A 99 -33.98 39.86 12.80
N HIS A 100 -33.51 39.63 14.02
CA HIS A 100 -32.10 39.65 14.41
C HIS A 100 -31.33 38.37 14.02
N VAL A 101 -32.03 37.29 13.65
CA VAL A 101 -31.41 36.00 13.29
C VAL A 101 -30.64 36.11 11.97
N ARG A 102 -29.48 35.46 11.89
CA ARG A 102 -28.65 35.40 10.68
C ARG A 102 -28.41 33.95 10.25
N VAL A 103 -28.66 33.68 8.98
CA VAL A 103 -28.41 32.39 8.34
C VAL A 103 -27.08 32.45 7.58
N HIS A 104 -26.18 31.52 7.87
CA HIS A 104 -24.87 31.39 7.23
C HIS A 104 -24.85 30.10 6.40
N ASP A 105 -24.71 30.24 5.08
CA ASP A 105 -24.76 29.13 4.12
C ASP A 105 -23.57 29.16 3.13
N ASN A 106 -22.60 30.03 3.39
CA ASN A 106 -21.39 30.17 2.58
C ASN A 106 -20.42 28.99 2.82
N PRO A 107 -19.36 28.82 2.00
CA PRO A 107 -18.46 27.67 2.14
C PRO A 107 -17.76 27.53 3.49
N VAL A 108 -17.61 28.61 4.27
CA VAL A 108 -17.05 28.56 5.64
C VAL A 108 -18.08 27.94 6.58
N ALA A 109 -19.32 28.41 6.50
CA ALA A 109 -20.45 27.89 7.26
C ALA A 109 -20.72 26.39 6.99
N GLN A 110 -20.69 25.99 5.71
CA GLN A 110 -20.88 24.59 5.30
C GLN A 110 -19.81 23.66 5.87
N ARG A 111 -18.52 24.04 5.76
CA ARG A 111 -17.43 23.27 6.34
C ARG A 111 -17.53 23.14 7.86
N SER A 112 -17.97 24.20 8.54
CA SER A 112 -18.18 24.17 9.99
C SER A 112 -19.29 23.20 10.41
N ALA A 113 -20.42 23.19 9.68
CA ALA A 113 -21.49 22.22 9.92
C ALA A 113 -21.07 20.77 9.60
N GLU A 114 -20.27 20.57 8.56
CA GLU A 114 -19.66 19.27 8.25
C GLU A 114 -18.71 18.79 9.36
N GLU A 115 -17.91 19.69 9.94
CA GLU A 115 -17.01 19.38 11.07
C GLU A 115 -17.77 18.98 12.36
N LEU A 116 -19.04 19.40 12.49
CA LEU A 116 -19.95 19.07 13.59
C LEU A 116 -20.91 17.92 13.28
N ASP A 117 -20.82 17.35 12.07
CA ASP A 117 -21.71 16.32 11.51
C ASP A 117 -23.19 16.73 11.51
N ALA A 118 -23.48 17.99 11.18
CA ALA A 118 -24.81 18.59 11.26
C ALA A 118 -25.37 18.95 9.87
N LEU A 119 -26.69 18.78 9.67
CA LEU A 119 -27.40 19.36 8.51
C LEU A 119 -27.51 20.88 8.63
N ALA A 120 -27.82 21.34 9.83
CA ALA A 120 -27.77 22.71 10.28
C ALA A 120 -27.48 22.71 11.77
N TYR A 121 -27.00 23.84 12.29
CA TYR A 121 -26.86 24.03 13.72
C TYR A 121 -27.12 25.48 14.13
N THR A 122 -27.45 25.68 15.39
CA THR A 122 -27.74 26.98 15.99
C THR A 122 -26.75 27.31 17.10
N SER A 123 -26.21 28.54 17.06
CA SER A 123 -25.39 29.13 18.13
C SER A 123 -25.76 30.60 18.33
N GLY A 124 -26.42 30.91 19.45
CA GLY A 124 -26.98 32.24 19.71
C GLY A 124 -28.01 32.64 18.64
N PRO A 125 -27.93 33.86 18.08
CA PRO A 125 -28.83 34.32 17.01
C PRO A 125 -28.39 33.87 15.60
N HIS A 126 -27.52 32.86 15.49
CA HIS A 126 -26.96 32.41 14.21
C HIS A 126 -27.40 30.98 13.90
N ILE A 127 -27.88 30.78 12.68
CA ILE A 127 -28.18 29.47 12.09
C ILE A 127 -27.13 29.20 11.01
N VAL A 128 -26.45 28.06 11.10
CA VAL A 128 -25.40 27.66 10.17
C VAL A 128 -25.87 26.43 9.39
N LEU A 129 -25.86 26.51 8.06
CA LEU A 129 -26.34 25.44 7.19
C LEU A 129 -25.19 24.65 6.57
N GLY A 130 -25.25 23.32 6.66
CA GLY A 130 -24.31 22.40 6.01
C GLY A 130 -24.48 22.31 4.50
N LYS A 131 -25.62 22.77 3.97
CA LYS A 131 -25.90 22.92 2.53
C LYS A 131 -26.75 24.17 2.30
N ARG A 132 -26.69 24.76 1.11
CA ARG A 132 -27.51 25.95 0.77
C ARG A 132 -29.00 25.66 0.85
N ASP A 133 -29.41 24.47 0.45
CA ASP A 133 -30.80 24.05 0.44
C ASP A 133 -31.04 23.04 1.56
N VAL A 134 -31.79 23.46 2.58
CA VAL A 134 -32.34 22.61 3.64
C VAL A 134 -33.85 22.72 3.62
N SER A 135 -34.56 21.73 4.14
CA SER A 135 -36.02 21.80 4.20
C SER A 135 -36.48 22.86 5.20
N ASP A 136 -37.66 23.43 4.96
CA ASP A 136 -38.34 24.31 5.92
C ASP A 136 -38.44 23.68 7.32
N GLN A 137 -38.63 22.36 7.40
CA GLN A 137 -38.65 21.64 8.67
C GLN A 137 -37.35 21.83 9.47
N VAL A 138 -36.19 21.72 8.79
CA VAL A 138 -34.88 21.93 9.43
C VAL A 138 -34.74 23.40 9.84
N LEU A 139 -35.16 24.36 9.00
CA LEU A 139 -35.11 25.78 9.36
C LEU A 139 -35.99 26.10 10.58
N TYR A 140 -37.20 25.55 10.67
CA TYR A 140 -38.06 25.75 11.83
C TYR A 140 -37.52 25.07 13.10
N GLU A 141 -36.83 23.93 12.97
CA GLU A 141 -36.12 23.25 14.07
C GLU A 141 -34.99 24.14 14.60
N GLU A 142 -34.18 24.72 13.73
CA GLU A 142 -33.12 25.67 14.11
C GLU A 142 -33.67 26.97 14.72
N VAL A 143 -34.82 27.47 14.26
CA VAL A 143 -35.47 28.64 14.90
C VAL A 143 -35.98 28.32 16.31
N ASP A 144 -36.45 27.09 16.57
CA ASP A 144 -36.78 26.66 17.93
C ASP A 144 -35.54 26.60 18.82
N HIS A 145 -34.38 26.20 18.30
CA HIS A 145 -33.11 26.29 19.02
C HIS A 145 -32.74 27.73 19.38
N VAL A 146 -32.94 28.70 18.47
CA VAL A 146 -32.74 30.14 18.79
C VAL A 146 -33.65 30.55 19.95
N ARG A 147 -34.93 30.17 19.90
CA ARG A 147 -35.90 30.44 20.98
C ARG A 147 -35.45 29.84 22.31
N GLN A 148 -35.01 28.58 22.32
CA GLN A 148 -34.55 27.89 23.52
C GLN A 148 -33.33 28.59 24.14
N GLN A 149 -32.33 28.97 23.33
CA GLN A 149 -31.12 29.65 23.81
C GLN A 149 -31.39 31.09 24.30
N MET A 150 -32.40 31.78 23.74
CA MET A 150 -32.85 33.08 24.25
C MET A 150 -33.53 32.98 25.62
N LEU A 151 -34.24 31.87 25.89
CA LEU A 151 -34.99 31.68 27.13
C LEU A 151 -34.14 31.15 28.29
N GLY A 152 -32.96 30.58 28.02
CA GLY A 152 -31.98 30.24 29.06
C GLY A 152 -30.85 29.32 28.56
N PRO A 153 -29.87 29.00 29.43
CA PRO A 153 -28.81 28.07 29.10
C PRO A 153 -29.37 26.67 28.78
N VAL A 154 -28.95 26.09 27.65
CA VAL A 154 -29.28 24.71 27.27
C VAL A 154 -28.10 23.78 27.57
N PRO A 155 -28.33 22.49 27.91
CA PRO A 155 -27.26 21.54 28.15
C PRO A 155 -26.38 21.33 26.92
N GLY A 156 -25.07 21.19 27.12
CA GLY A 156 -24.13 20.85 26.05
C GLY A 156 -22.91 20.14 26.61
N THR A 157 -22.38 19.18 25.85
CA THR A 157 -21.18 18.40 26.21
C THR A 157 -19.97 18.98 25.49
N ASP A 158 -18.85 19.16 26.20
CA ASP A 158 -17.60 19.59 25.56
C ASP A 158 -17.15 18.53 24.53
N ASN A 159 -16.93 18.96 23.29
CA ASN A 159 -16.51 18.10 22.19
C ASN A 159 -14.97 17.92 22.12
N GLY A 160 -14.22 18.39 23.12
CA GLY A 160 -12.76 18.36 23.16
C GLY A 160 -12.09 19.43 22.29
N LYS A 161 -12.88 20.34 21.72
CA LYS A 161 -12.43 21.47 20.89
C LYS A 161 -12.81 22.83 21.49
N GLY A 162 -13.29 22.85 22.74
CA GLY A 162 -13.69 24.07 23.46
C GLY A 162 -15.12 24.56 23.12
N GLU A 163 -15.91 23.72 22.45
CA GLU A 163 -17.31 23.99 22.10
C GLU A 163 -18.21 22.98 22.82
N LYS A 164 -19.34 23.46 23.35
CA LYS A 164 -20.35 22.61 24.00
C LYS A 164 -21.40 22.24 22.96
N VAL A 165 -21.53 20.95 22.61
CA VAL A 165 -22.48 20.47 21.61
C VAL A 165 -23.57 19.64 22.27
N SER A 166 -24.82 19.82 21.84
CA SER A 166 -25.98 19.04 22.28
C SER A 166 -25.89 17.57 21.87
N ARG A 167 -26.67 16.71 22.55
CA ARG A 167 -26.78 15.29 22.18
C ARG A 167 -28.13 15.08 21.47
N PRO A 168 -28.19 14.29 20.38
CA PRO A 168 -29.45 14.07 19.64
C PRO A 168 -30.61 13.50 20.48
N ASP A 169 -30.31 12.86 21.61
CA ASP A 169 -31.28 12.32 22.55
C ASP A 169 -31.60 13.26 23.73
N ASP A 170 -31.14 14.51 23.71
CA ASP A 170 -31.48 15.45 24.77
C ASP A 170 -32.93 15.99 24.60
N PRO A 171 -33.59 16.40 25.69
CA PRO A 171 -34.97 16.87 25.64
C PRO A 171 -35.18 18.12 24.77
N PHE A 172 -34.16 18.95 24.59
CA PHE A 172 -34.23 20.19 23.81
C PHE A 172 -34.17 19.90 22.31
N GLU A 173 -33.32 18.95 21.89
CA GLU A 173 -33.24 18.43 20.51
C GLU A 173 -34.56 17.76 20.08
N ARG A 174 -35.12 16.89 20.93
CA ARG A 174 -36.43 16.28 20.62
C ARG A 174 -37.56 17.30 20.51
N SER A 175 -37.55 18.32 21.36
CA SER A 175 -38.55 19.39 21.35
C SER A 175 -38.43 20.23 20.08
N ALA A 176 -37.21 20.65 19.72
CA ALA A 176 -36.95 21.44 18.52
C ALA A 176 -37.37 20.70 17.25
N GLY A 177 -36.97 19.43 17.09
CA GLY A 177 -37.37 18.63 15.94
C GLY A 177 -38.88 18.36 15.87
N ALA A 178 -39.58 18.27 17.02
CA ALA A 178 -41.03 18.17 17.05
C ALA A 178 -41.73 19.47 16.64
N ASN A 179 -41.23 20.61 17.11
CA ASN A 179 -41.74 21.94 16.74
C ASN A 179 -41.44 22.29 15.28
N GLY A 180 -40.25 21.94 14.78
CA GLY A 180 -39.88 22.11 13.36
C GLY A 180 -40.82 21.36 12.42
N ARG A 181 -41.18 20.11 12.77
CA ARG A 181 -42.21 19.34 12.04
C ARG A 181 -43.58 19.98 12.08
N ARG A 182 -44.03 20.46 13.24
CA ARG A 182 -45.34 21.12 13.39
C ARG A 182 -45.43 22.39 12.53
N LEU A 183 -44.43 23.26 12.59
CA LEU A 183 -44.39 24.51 11.84
C LEU A 183 -44.29 24.30 10.33
N ALA A 184 -43.51 23.30 9.89
CA ALA A 184 -43.47 22.91 8.48
C ALA A 184 -44.84 22.44 7.96
N GLN A 185 -45.64 21.81 8.83
CA GLN A 185 -46.99 21.33 8.55
C GLN A 185 -48.08 22.41 8.78
N GLY A 186 -47.70 23.63 9.19
CA GLY A 186 -48.64 24.72 9.49
C GLY A 186 -49.40 24.56 10.83
N ALA A 187 -48.94 23.67 11.70
CA ALA A 187 -49.48 23.48 13.05
C ALA A 187 -48.75 24.33 14.09
N ALA A 188 -49.44 24.69 15.17
CA ALA A 188 -48.85 25.44 16.28
C ALA A 188 -47.79 24.60 17.04
N PRO A 189 -46.66 25.23 17.44
CA PRO A 189 -45.59 24.56 18.18
C PRO A 189 -45.98 24.35 19.66
N ASP A 190 -45.32 23.43 20.33
CA ASP A 190 -45.37 23.31 21.78
C ASP A 190 -44.44 24.35 22.42
N LEU A 191 -45.01 25.24 23.24
CA LEU A 191 -44.27 26.35 23.87
C LEU A 191 -43.64 25.97 25.22
N SER A 192 -43.85 24.75 25.71
CA SER A 192 -43.24 24.28 26.97
C SER A 192 -41.72 24.08 26.81
N LEU A 193 -40.93 24.57 27.78
CA LEU A 193 -39.48 24.37 27.80
C LEU A 193 -39.11 23.10 28.56
N PRO A 194 -38.25 22.23 28.02
CA PRO A 194 -37.72 21.10 28.77
C PRO A 194 -36.80 21.54 29.93
N GLY A 195 -37.19 21.29 31.19
CA GLY A 195 -36.24 21.21 32.33
C GLY A 195 -35.58 22.48 32.92
N ALA A 196 -36.32 23.49 33.36
CA ALA A 196 -35.74 24.61 34.16
C ALA A 196 -35.83 24.39 35.70
N PRO A 197 -34.93 24.92 36.58
CA PRO A 197 -33.59 25.51 36.37
C PRO A 197 -32.46 24.99 37.33
N SER A 198 -31.19 25.26 36.99
CA SER A 198 -30.19 25.82 37.92
C SER A 198 -29.09 26.57 37.16
N ARG A 199 -28.87 27.85 37.52
CA ARG A 199 -28.01 28.84 36.85
C ARG A 199 -26.57 28.83 37.39
N THR A 200 -25.59 28.78 36.49
CA THR A 200 -24.31 29.50 36.61
C THR A 200 -23.92 30.03 35.22
N PRO A 201 -23.42 31.27 35.09
CA PRO A 201 -23.04 31.83 33.80
C PRO A 201 -21.58 31.46 33.49
N ASP A 202 -21.35 30.73 32.41
CA ASP A 202 -20.04 30.68 31.78
C ASP A 202 -20.16 30.93 30.28
N ALA A 203 -19.30 31.80 29.77
CA ALA A 203 -19.47 32.53 28.51
C ALA A 203 -19.02 31.70 27.30
N ALA A 204 -19.89 30.78 26.84
CA ALA A 204 -19.94 30.28 25.47
C ALA A 204 -21.33 29.68 25.21
N ALA A 205 -22.06 30.19 24.22
CA ALA A 205 -23.35 29.62 23.82
C ALA A 205 -23.13 28.20 23.27
N PRO A 206 -23.82 27.17 23.81
CA PRO A 206 -23.73 25.81 23.28
C PRO A 206 -24.30 25.72 21.86
N VAL A 207 -23.84 24.74 21.10
CA VAL A 207 -24.19 24.47 19.71
C VAL A 207 -25.22 23.34 19.67
N GLN A 208 -26.39 23.60 19.11
CA GLN A 208 -27.48 22.63 18.93
C GLN A 208 -27.58 22.24 17.44
N ARG A 209 -27.81 20.97 17.09
CA ARG A 209 -27.62 20.46 15.72
C ARG A 209 -28.71 19.48 15.24
N ALA A 210 -29.17 19.65 14.01
CA ALA A 210 -30.07 18.71 13.33
C ALA A 210 -29.31 17.58 12.59
N ASP A 211 -29.63 16.32 12.90
CA ASP A 211 -29.03 15.12 12.30
C ASP A 211 -29.56 14.82 10.88
N ARG A 212 -28.76 14.11 10.07
CA ARG A 212 -29.22 13.49 8.81
C ARG A 212 -30.16 12.31 9.12
N PRO A 213 -31.42 12.29 8.63
CA PRO A 213 -32.29 11.13 8.85
C PRO A 213 -31.81 9.93 8.02
N GLY A 214 -31.33 8.90 8.69
CA GLY A 214 -31.29 7.53 8.16
C GLY A 214 -32.70 6.92 8.12
N PRO A 215 -32.93 5.87 7.31
CA PRO A 215 -34.25 5.27 7.18
C PRO A 215 -34.76 4.71 8.50
N SER A 216 -36.09 4.76 8.66
CA SER A 216 -36.88 4.12 9.70
C SER A 216 -36.33 2.75 10.12
N ARG A 217 -36.18 2.58 11.44
CA ARG A 217 -35.69 1.40 12.16
C ARG A 217 -36.48 0.14 11.82
N ALA A 218 -36.16 -0.50 10.70
CA ALA A 218 -36.10 -1.96 10.67
C ALA A 218 -34.86 -2.35 11.47
N ALA A 219 -34.99 -3.26 12.44
CA ALA A 219 -33.83 -3.81 13.12
C ALA A 219 -32.84 -4.32 12.06
N ALA A 220 -31.55 -3.99 12.16
CA ALA A 220 -30.54 -4.69 11.40
C ALA A 220 -30.80 -6.20 11.54
N PRO A 221 -30.90 -6.97 10.46
CA PRO A 221 -31.02 -8.41 10.54
C PRO A 221 -29.94 -8.95 11.46
N ARG A 222 -30.39 -9.73 12.45
CA ARG A 222 -29.59 -10.10 13.63
C ARG A 222 -28.28 -10.78 13.23
N ALA A 223 -28.26 -11.44 12.07
CA ALA A 223 -27.10 -12.15 11.56
C ALA A 223 -25.91 -11.23 11.22
N ALA A 224 -26.11 -10.12 10.50
CA ALA A 224 -25.01 -9.23 10.09
C ALA A 224 -24.37 -8.53 11.30
N ALA A 225 -25.21 -8.05 12.21
CA ALA A 225 -24.75 -7.49 13.49
C ALA A 225 -23.95 -8.51 14.31
N ARG A 226 -24.41 -9.77 14.38
CA ARG A 226 -23.68 -10.85 15.06
C ARG A 226 -22.33 -11.15 14.41
N LEU A 227 -22.28 -11.26 13.08
CA LEU A 227 -21.02 -11.50 12.37
C LEU A 227 -20.04 -10.34 12.55
N ALA A 228 -20.51 -9.09 12.48
CA ALA A 228 -19.69 -7.91 12.75
C ALA A 228 -19.09 -7.94 14.17
N GLN A 229 -19.88 -8.35 15.17
CA GLN A 229 -19.42 -8.51 16.55
C GLN A 229 -18.36 -9.59 16.70
N LEU A 230 -18.52 -10.74 16.04
CA LEU A 230 -17.53 -11.82 16.05
C LEU A 230 -16.20 -11.40 15.40
N LEU A 231 -16.26 -10.70 14.25
CA LEU A 231 -15.07 -10.30 13.51
C LEU A 231 -14.27 -9.18 14.18
N VAL A 232 -14.96 -8.19 14.76
CA VAL A 232 -14.34 -6.97 15.30
C VAL A 232 -14.13 -7.04 16.81
N GLY A 233 -15.07 -7.64 17.55
CA GLY A 233 -15.12 -7.65 19.02
C GLY A 233 -15.62 -6.32 19.62
N GLY A 234 -16.53 -6.41 20.60
CA GLY A 234 -16.96 -5.29 21.47
C GLY A 234 -17.73 -4.13 20.80
N GLY A 235 -18.89 -3.75 21.36
CA GLY A 235 -19.66 -2.56 20.96
C GLY A 235 -21.09 -2.83 20.49
N GLN A 236 -22.01 -1.91 20.75
CA GLN A 236 -23.41 -2.05 20.31
C GLN A 236 -23.64 -1.67 18.85
N GLU A 237 -22.71 -0.93 18.23
CA GLU A 237 -22.79 -0.53 16.82
C GLU A 237 -21.42 -0.63 16.15
N ILE A 238 -21.27 -1.54 15.19
CA ILE A 238 -20.04 -1.81 14.46
C ILE A 238 -20.25 -1.39 13.00
N LYS A 239 -19.41 -0.47 12.51
CA LYS A 239 -19.49 0.04 11.15
C LYS A 239 -18.79 -0.90 10.16
N ASP A 240 -19.27 -0.96 8.92
CA ASP A 240 -18.66 -1.77 7.85
C ASP A 240 -17.16 -1.51 7.64
N LYS A 241 -16.70 -0.27 7.85
CA LYS A 241 -15.27 0.08 7.78
C LYS A 241 -14.44 -0.68 8.83
N GLN A 242 -15.00 -0.89 10.02
CA GLN A 242 -14.33 -1.65 11.08
C GLN A 242 -14.27 -3.14 10.73
N VAL A 243 -15.34 -3.69 10.14
CA VAL A 243 -15.36 -5.07 9.63
C VAL A 243 -14.31 -5.26 8.53
N ARG A 244 -14.30 -4.40 7.50
CA ARG A 244 -13.26 -4.41 6.45
C ARG A 244 -11.85 -4.29 7.05
N GLY A 245 -11.66 -3.42 8.04
CA GLY A 245 -10.38 -3.28 8.73
C GLY A 245 -9.97 -4.53 9.51
N ALA A 246 -10.91 -5.27 10.09
CA ALA A 246 -10.64 -6.53 10.77
C ALA A 246 -10.24 -7.63 9.77
N LEU A 247 -10.98 -7.75 8.66
CA LEU A 247 -10.67 -8.67 7.57
C LEU A 247 -9.30 -8.37 6.97
N HIS A 248 -8.98 -7.09 6.72
CA HIS A 248 -7.67 -6.64 6.23
C HIS A 248 -6.52 -7.07 7.14
N ARG A 249 -6.68 -6.95 8.46
CA ARG A 249 -5.65 -7.40 9.40
C ARG A 249 -5.52 -8.92 9.38
N ARG A 250 -6.64 -9.65 9.36
CA ARG A 250 -6.61 -11.12 9.37
C ARG A 250 -6.03 -11.72 8.09
N VAL A 251 -6.38 -11.19 6.92
CA VAL A 251 -5.87 -11.69 5.63
C VAL A 251 -4.34 -11.61 5.53
N ARG A 252 -3.71 -10.68 6.25
CA ARG A 252 -2.26 -10.42 6.17
C ARG A 252 -1.41 -11.24 7.13
N GLY A 253 -1.97 -11.72 8.23
CA GLY A 253 -1.22 -12.44 9.25
C GLY A 253 -2.01 -12.78 10.51
N GLY A 254 -3.35 -12.71 10.46
CA GLY A 254 -4.21 -13.09 11.57
C GLY A 254 -4.81 -14.49 11.38
N PRO A 255 -5.67 -14.93 12.32
CA PRO A 255 -6.22 -16.28 12.29
C PRO A 255 -7.25 -16.48 11.17
N SER A 256 -7.44 -17.74 10.80
CA SER A 256 -8.57 -18.21 9.98
C SER A 256 -9.92 -17.87 10.64
N LEU A 257 -11.01 -17.96 9.86
CA LEU A 257 -12.35 -17.80 10.42
C LEU A 257 -12.71 -19.00 11.31
N THR A 258 -13.30 -18.69 12.46
CA THR A 258 -13.78 -19.68 13.44
C THR A 258 -15.06 -20.37 12.97
N ALA A 259 -15.42 -21.49 13.61
CA ALA A 259 -16.68 -22.18 13.32
C ALA A 259 -17.92 -21.28 13.54
N ASP A 260 -17.91 -20.45 14.56
CA ASP A 260 -18.99 -19.50 14.86
C ASP A 260 -19.09 -18.39 13.81
N GLU A 261 -17.95 -17.90 13.31
CA GLU A 261 -17.91 -16.92 12.22
C GLU A 261 -18.43 -17.53 10.91
N LEU A 262 -18.05 -18.77 10.58
CA LEU A 262 -18.58 -19.48 9.41
C LEU A 262 -20.09 -19.73 9.51
N GLN A 263 -20.58 -20.08 10.71
CA GLN A 263 -22.02 -20.21 10.96
C GLN A 263 -22.74 -18.86 10.80
N ALA A 264 -22.14 -17.77 11.29
CA ALA A 264 -22.69 -16.43 11.15
C ALA A 264 -22.68 -15.97 9.68
N ILE A 265 -21.62 -16.27 8.89
CA ILE A 265 -21.59 -16.02 7.44
C ILE A 265 -22.74 -16.75 6.75
N ARG A 266 -23.00 -18.02 7.08
CA ARG A 266 -24.13 -18.77 6.52
C ARG A 266 -25.48 -18.12 6.84
N ALA A 267 -25.65 -17.60 8.05
CA ALA A 267 -26.86 -16.90 8.44
C ALA A 267 -27.04 -15.59 7.66
N VAL A 268 -25.97 -14.81 7.50
CA VAL A 268 -25.99 -13.57 6.70
C VAL A 268 -26.24 -13.87 5.23
N GLU A 269 -25.66 -14.93 4.67
CA GLU A 269 -25.91 -15.34 3.27
C GLU A 269 -27.40 -15.63 3.01
N ALA A 270 -28.11 -16.17 4.01
CA ALA A 270 -29.55 -16.46 3.92
C ALA A 270 -30.45 -15.23 4.15
N GLU A 271 -30.05 -14.32 5.04
CA GLU A 271 -30.86 -13.16 5.45
C GLU A 271 -30.52 -11.87 4.67
N GLU A 272 -29.24 -11.60 4.45
CA GLU A 272 -28.69 -10.35 3.90
C GLU A 272 -27.43 -10.56 3.03
N PRO A 273 -27.49 -11.31 1.93
CA PRO A 273 -26.30 -11.63 1.12
C PRO A 273 -25.59 -10.39 0.55
N GLY A 274 -26.32 -9.27 0.37
CA GLY A 274 -25.74 -7.99 -0.07
C GLY A 274 -24.75 -7.37 0.92
N TRP A 275 -24.94 -7.60 2.22
CA TRP A 275 -24.04 -7.05 3.25
C TRP A 275 -22.66 -7.72 3.22
N LEU A 276 -22.60 -9.04 2.99
CA LEU A 276 -21.32 -9.76 2.83
C LEU A 276 -20.46 -9.09 1.74
N LYS A 277 -21.06 -8.82 0.57
CA LYS A 277 -20.36 -8.13 -0.53
C LYS A 277 -19.91 -6.72 -0.15
N ALA A 278 -20.74 -5.97 0.58
CA ALA A 278 -20.41 -4.61 1.03
C ALA A 278 -19.19 -4.57 1.97
N VAL A 279 -19.00 -5.61 2.80
CA VAL A 279 -17.82 -5.74 3.68
C VAL A 279 -16.66 -6.52 3.05
N GLY A 280 -16.77 -6.92 1.77
CA GLY A 280 -15.71 -7.63 1.04
C GLY A 280 -15.63 -9.13 1.34
N LEU A 281 -16.71 -9.74 1.84
CA LEU A 281 -16.92 -11.18 1.95
C LEU A 281 -17.77 -11.69 0.78
N CYS A 282 -17.75 -13.00 0.58
CA CYS A 282 -18.69 -13.72 -0.28
C CYS A 282 -19.48 -14.75 0.53
N GLY A 283 -20.47 -15.38 -0.10
CA GLY A 283 -21.20 -16.51 0.48
C GLY A 283 -20.36 -17.79 0.53
N LEU A 284 -20.77 -18.77 1.35
CA LEU A 284 -20.06 -20.06 1.45
C LEU A 284 -20.11 -20.84 0.14
N ALA A 285 -21.26 -20.82 -0.54
CA ALA A 285 -21.41 -21.51 -1.83
C ALA A 285 -20.51 -20.90 -2.91
N GLU A 286 -20.40 -19.57 -2.93
CA GLU A 286 -19.52 -18.82 -3.83
C GLU A 286 -18.04 -19.13 -3.56
N ALA A 287 -17.63 -19.13 -2.28
CA ALA A 287 -16.27 -19.50 -1.89
C ALA A 287 -15.92 -20.94 -2.28
N GLN A 288 -16.84 -21.89 -2.05
CA GLN A 288 -16.64 -23.29 -2.44
C GLN A 288 -16.58 -23.48 -3.95
N ALA A 289 -17.42 -22.77 -4.70
CA ALA A 289 -17.38 -22.80 -6.16
C ALA A 289 -16.05 -22.25 -6.70
N TYR A 290 -15.51 -21.19 -6.08
CA TYR A 290 -14.19 -20.65 -6.43
C TYR A 290 -13.07 -21.65 -6.17
N ILE A 291 -13.07 -22.32 -5.00
CA ILE A 291 -12.10 -23.40 -4.69
C ILE A 291 -12.18 -24.53 -5.71
N ALA A 292 -13.41 -24.96 -6.05
CA ALA A 292 -13.65 -26.06 -6.97
C ALA A 292 -13.29 -25.73 -8.42
N ALA A 293 -13.44 -24.47 -8.84
CA ALA A 293 -13.05 -24.02 -10.17
C ALA A 293 -11.54 -24.13 -10.39
N GLY A 294 -10.74 -23.89 -9.35
CA GLY A 294 -9.28 -24.01 -9.42
C GLY A 294 -8.60 -22.90 -10.25
N ASP A 295 -9.35 -21.94 -10.76
CA ASP A 295 -8.85 -20.78 -11.49
C ASP A 295 -8.64 -19.61 -10.52
N PHE A 296 -7.37 -19.33 -10.20
CA PHE A 296 -6.97 -18.30 -9.25
C PHE A 296 -6.28 -17.12 -9.94
N HIS A 297 -6.42 -16.96 -11.27
CA HIS A 297 -5.74 -15.90 -12.01
C HIS A 297 -6.13 -14.49 -11.54
N ASP A 298 -7.30 -14.37 -10.91
CA ASP A 298 -7.82 -13.14 -10.33
C ASP A 298 -7.73 -13.13 -8.79
N TRP A 299 -7.02 -14.09 -8.17
CA TRP A 299 -6.95 -14.25 -6.72
C TRP A 299 -6.63 -12.94 -5.99
N LEU A 300 -5.59 -12.22 -6.44
CA LEU A 300 -5.17 -10.97 -5.81
C LEU A 300 -6.04 -9.77 -6.20
N GLU A 301 -6.97 -9.95 -7.15
CA GLU A 301 -8.05 -9.01 -7.47
C GLU A 301 -9.31 -9.28 -6.62
N GLN A 302 -9.42 -10.47 -6.00
CA GLN A 302 -10.55 -10.82 -5.12
C GLN A 302 -10.55 -10.02 -3.80
N PRO A 303 -11.74 -9.69 -3.25
CA PRO A 303 -11.87 -9.05 -1.95
C PRO A 303 -11.14 -9.82 -0.84
N GLU A 304 -10.51 -9.09 0.10
CA GLU A 304 -9.72 -9.68 1.19
C GLU A 304 -10.52 -10.63 2.07
N GLY A 305 -11.80 -10.30 2.35
CA GLY A 305 -12.67 -11.18 3.11
C GLY A 305 -12.98 -12.48 2.37
N MET A 306 -13.22 -12.42 1.06
CA MET A 306 -13.39 -13.61 0.22
C MET A 306 -12.13 -14.48 0.25
N ARG A 307 -10.94 -13.90 0.09
CA ARG A 307 -9.68 -14.65 0.18
C ARG A 307 -9.51 -15.34 1.53
N LEU A 308 -9.81 -14.63 2.63
CA LEU A 308 -9.80 -15.19 3.98
C LEU A 308 -10.77 -16.37 4.13
N LEU A 309 -11.98 -16.24 3.60
CA LEU A 309 -12.98 -17.30 3.63
C LEU A 309 -12.55 -18.52 2.81
N VAL A 310 -12.08 -18.31 1.58
CA VAL A 310 -11.57 -19.35 0.69
C VAL A 310 -10.39 -20.10 1.34
N ALA A 311 -9.41 -19.38 1.88
CA ALA A 311 -8.27 -19.99 2.57
C ALA A 311 -8.72 -20.80 3.80
N THR A 312 -9.69 -20.29 4.57
CA THR A 312 -10.25 -21.00 5.73
C THR A 312 -10.91 -22.32 5.32
N LEU A 313 -11.78 -22.27 4.30
CA LEU A 313 -12.50 -23.45 3.83
C LEU A 313 -11.55 -24.48 3.19
N ARG A 314 -10.55 -24.01 2.44
CA ARG A 314 -9.53 -24.88 1.86
C ARG A 314 -8.74 -25.59 2.94
N TRP A 315 -8.34 -24.88 3.99
CA TRP A 315 -7.61 -25.48 5.11
C TRP A 315 -8.44 -26.54 5.85
N GLN A 316 -9.74 -26.30 6.05
CA GLN A 316 -10.63 -27.29 6.65
C GLN A 316 -10.77 -28.57 5.81
N GLN A 317 -10.82 -28.45 4.48
CA GLN A 317 -10.83 -29.61 3.57
C GLN A 317 -9.54 -30.43 3.70
N GLU A 318 -8.39 -29.75 3.77
CA GLU A 318 -7.08 -30.38 3.92
C GLU A 318 -6.94 -31.07 5.29
N ALA A 319 -7.36 -30.42 6.37
CA ALA A 319 -7.35 -31.01 7.70
C ALA A 319 -8.25 -32.26 7.78
N ALA A 320 -9.44 -32.22 7.16
CA ALA A 320 -10.32 -33.38 7.06
C ALA A 320 -9.67 -34.53 6.26
N GLY A 321 -9.06 -34.23 5.12
CA GLY A 321 -8.34 -35.22 4.32
C GLY A 321 -7.18 -35.87 5.08
N ARG A 322 -6.41 -35.10 5.85
CA ARG A 322 -5.33 -35.65 6.70
C ARG A 322 -5.87 -36.57 7.79
N ALA A 323 -7.01 -36.22 8.40
CA ALA A 323 -7.67 -37.08 9.38
C ALA A 323 -8.14 -38.41 8.76
N GLU A 324 -8.45 -38.43 7.46
CA GLU A 324 -8.75 -39.63 6.68
C GLU A 324 -7.50 -40.42 6.22
N GLY A 325 -6.30 -39.93 6.54
CA GLY A 325 -5.03 -40.58 6.19
C GLY A 325 -4.44 -40.15 4.85
N ASN A 326 -4.99 -39.11 4.20
CA ASN A 326 -4.39 -38.56 2.99
C ASN A 326 -3.04 -37.89 3.30
N PRO A 327 -2.04 -38.02 2.41
CA PRO A 327 -0.76 -37.35 2.59
C PRO A 327 -0.93 -35.82 2.62
N PRO A 328 -0.03 -35.08 3.29
CA PRO A 328 -0.03 -33.63 3.25
C PRO A 328 -0.01 -33.13 1.81
N SER A 329 -0.92 -32.19 1.51
CA SER A 329 -0.97 -31.57 0.20
C SER A 329 0.32 -30.81 -0.10
N ARG A 330 0.86 -31.01 -1.30
CA ARG A 330 1.97 -30.23 -1.87
C ARG A 330 1.46 -29.09 -2.75
N ASP A 331 0.20 -28.72 -2.55
CA ASP A 331 -0.49 -27.69 -3.30
C ASP A 331 0.21 -26.34 -3.11
N ARG A 332 0.50 -25.68 -4.25
CA ARG A 332 1.14 -24.37 -4.29
C ARG A 332 0.12 -23.26 -4.58
N ARG A 333 -1.18 -23.58 -4.61
CA ARG A 333 -2.25 -22.59 -4.76
C ARG A 333 -2.27 -21.62 -3.58
N SER A 334 -2.65 -20.39 -3.87
CA SER A 334 -2.56 -19.29 -2.91
C SER A 334 -3.56 -19.39 -1.76
N ASP A 335 -4.70 -20.08 -1.93
CA ASP A 335 -5.63 -20.41 -0.85
C ASP A 335 -5.00 -21.35 0.19
N TYR A 336 -4.32 -22.41 -0.26
CA TYR A 336 -3.64 -23.36 0.60
C TYR A 336 -2.46 -22.70 1.32
N GLN A 337 -1.61 -21.97 0.60
CA GLN A 337 -0.45 -21.31 1.21
C GLN A 337 -0.85 -20.32 2.31
N MET A 338 -1.94 -19.57 2.07
CA MET A 338 -2.50 -18.66 3.06
C MET A 338 -3.09 -19.40 4.27
N GLY A 339 -3.88 -20.47 4.04
CA GLY A 339 -4.43 -21.30 5.11
C GLY A 339 -3.33 -21.96 5.96
N ARG A 340 -2.27 -22.47 5.32
CA ARG A 340 -1.09 -23.02 6.00
C ARG A 340 -0.42 -21.99 6.90
N HIS A 341 -0.19 -20.78 6.40
CA HIS A 341 0.40 -19.71 7.21
C HIS A 341 -0.47 -19.39 8.44
N MET A 342 -1.79 -19.29 8.27
CA MET A 342 -2.71 -19.06 9.39
C MET A 342 -2.64 -20.18 10.44
N ALA A 343 -2.56 -21.43 10.00
CA ALA A 343 -2.43 -22.57 10.90
C ALA A 343 -1.07 -22.59 11.62
N MET A 344 0.03 -22.25 10.93
CA MET A 344 1.37 -22.14 11.54
C MET A 344 1.40 -21.17 12.71
N HIS A 345 0.63 -20.08 12.64
CA HIS A 345 0.57 -19.03 13.67
C HIS A 345 -0.66 -19.10 14.57
N GLY A 346 -1.53 -20.09 14.39
CA GLY A 346 -2.73 -20.28 15.20
C GLY A 346 -2.37 -20.52 16.66
N GLU A 347 -3.03 -19.81 17.59
CA GLU A 347 -2.81 -20.00 19.03
C GLU A 347 -3.14 -21.44 19.47
N ASP A 348 -4.21 -22.01 18.91
CA ASP A 348 -4.70 -23.36 19.22
C ASP A 348 -3.99 -24.48 18.43
N THR A 349 -3.13 -24.15 17.46
CA THR A 349 -2.42 -25.16 16.66
C THR A 349 -1.32 -25.82 17.51
N PRO A 350 -1.30 -27.17 17.65
CA PRO A 350 -0.26 -27.87 18.40
C PRO A 350 1.15 -27.57 17.89
N GLN A 351 2.13 -27.46 18.79
CA GLN A 351 3.52 -27.13 18.42
C GLN A 351 4.14 -28.11 17.41
N ALA A 352 3.87 -29.42 17.55
CA ALA A 352 4.35 -30.43 16.61
C ALA A 352 3.77 -30.22 15.19
N GLU A 353 2.52 -29.76 15.10
CA GLU A 353 1.91 -29.42 13.81
C GLU A 353 2.55 -28.15 13.24
N LYS A 354 2.78 -27.10 14.05
CA LYS A 354 3.50 -25.89 13.62
C LYS A 354 4.87 -26.20 13.03
N GLU A 355 5.63 -27.10 13.66
CA GLU A 355 6.93 -27.58 13.19
C GLU A 355 6.82 -28.32 11.85
N GLN A 356 5.83 -29.20 11.71
CA GLN A 356 5.56 -29.90 10.46
C GLN A 356 5.21 -28.94 9.32
N LEU A 357 4.31 -27.98 9.56
CA LEU A 357 3.90 -26.99 8.56
C LEU A 357 5.05 -26.05 8.18
N THR A 358 5.90 -25.70 9.14
CA THR A 358 7.13 -24.93 8.90
C THR A 358 8.09 -25.70 8.00
N ALA A 359 8.29 -27.00 8.27
CA ALA A 359 9.12 -27.86 7.43
C ALA A 359 8.56 -27.99 6.01
N GLU A 360 7.24 -28.12 5.86
CA GLU A 360 6.56 -28.18 4.56
C GLU A 360 6.77 -26.90 3.74
N ARG A 361 6.58 -25.71 4.36
CA ARG A 361 6.85 -24.42 3.74
C ARG A 361 8.33 -24.30 3.32
N ASN A 362 9.25 -24.70 4.19
CA ASN A 362 10.68 -24.61 3.92
C ASN A 362 11.09 -25.52 2.76
N GLU A 363 10.58 -26.75 2.70
CA GLU A 363 10.83 -27.65 1.56
C GLU A 363 10.25 -27.07 0.26
N GLN A 364 9.05 -26.47 0.29
CA GLN A 364 8.50 -25.80 -0.90
C GLN A 364 9.39 -24.64 -1.40
N ILE A 365 9.89 -23.81 -0.49
CA ILE A 365 10.85 -22.72 -0.82
C ILE A 365 12.10 -23.32 -1.46
N PHE A 366 12.61 -24.40 -0.87
CA PHE A 366 13.82 -25.07 -1.32
C PHE A 366 13.67 -25.68 -2.71
N GLU A 367 12.61 -26.47 -2.94
CA GLU A 367 12.25 -27.01 -4.26
C GLU A 367 12.10 -25.91 -5.31
N THR A 368 11.48 -24.79 -4.94
CA THR A 368 11.28 -23.65 -5.85
C THR A 368 12.61 -23.07 -6.32
N PHE A 369 13.58 -22.88 -5.43
CA PHE A 369 14.92 -22.42 -5.80
C PHE A 369 15.70 -23.46 -6.60
N VAL A 370 15.64 -24.74 -6.22
CA VAL A 370 16.28 -25.83 -6.97
C VAL A 370 15.77 -25.86 -8.40
N ASN A 371 14.45 -25.81 -8.61
CA ASN A 371 13.86 -25.77 -9.95
C ASN A 371 14.28 -24.51 -10.73
N THR A 372 14.44 -23.37 -10.03
CA THR A 372 14.91 -22.12 -10.65
C THR A 372 16.36 -22.24 -11.14
N LEU A 373 17.22 -22.92 -10.38
CA LEU A 373 18.65 -23.07 -10.67
C LEU A 373 18.96 -24.23 -11.62
N ALA A 374 18.14 -25.28 -11.62
CA ALA A 374 18.23 -26.43 -12.50
C ALA A 374 16.90 -26.68 -13.25
N PRO A 375 16.46 -25.74 -14.12
CA PRO A 375 15.18 -25.86 -14.81
C PRO A 375 15.21 -26.94 -15.90
N PRO A 376 14.07 -27.58 -16.22
CA PRO A 376 13.98 -28.59 -17.28
C PRO A 376 14.20 -28.00 -18.69
N GLY A 377 14.00 -26.70 -18.87
CA GLY A 377 14.14 -26.03 -20.17
C GLY A 377 12.85 -26.02 -20.98
N ILE A 378 12.91 -25.48 -22.20
CA ILE A 378 11.75 -25.31 -23.09
C ILE A 378 12.04 -25.83 -24.50
N SER A 379 10.98 -26.23 -25.21
CA SER A 379 11.02 -26.60 -26.62
C SER A 379 11.39 -25.41 -27.51
N ASP A 380 12.05 -25.68 -28.64
CA ASP A 380 12.37 -24.67 -29.68
C ASP A 380 11.14 -24.08 -30.35
N SER A 381 9.97 -24.72 -30.20
CA SER A 381 8.69 -24.20 -30.68
C SER A 381 8.15 -23.04 -29.84
N VAL A 382 8.68 -22.81 -28.63
CA VAL A 382 8.27 -21.68 -27.79
C VAL A 382 8.77 -20.39 -28.43
N PRO A 383 7.91 -19.36 -28.61
CA PRO A 383 8.34 -18.08 -29.15
C PRO A 383 9.52 -17.50 -28.36
N ASP A 384 10.53 -16.97 -29.07
CA ASP A 384 11.74 -16.41 -28.45
C ASP A 384 12.52 -17.37 -27.54
N ALA A 385 12.43 -18.69 -27.75
CA ALA A 385 13.08 -19.71 -26.92
C ALA A 385 14.57 -19.44 -26.61
N ASP A 386 15.36 -19.01 -27.60
CA ASP A 386 16.77 -18.68 -27.40
C ASP A 386 16.98 -17.49 -26.45
N LYS A 387 16.14 -16.46 -26.54
CA LYS A 387 16.20 -15.30 -25.62
C LYS A 387 15.78 -15.71 -24.21
N HIS A 388 14.81 -16.60 -24.08
CA HIS A 388 14.42 -17.15 -22.79
C HIS A 388 15.55 -17.97 -22.17
N ARG A 389 16.21 -18.83 -22.95
CA ARG A 389 17.40 -19.58 -22.52
C ARG A 389 18.54 -18.65 -22.09
N GLU A 390 18.84 -17.60 -22.85
CA GLU A 390 19.86 -16.61 -22.47
C GLU A 390 19.52 -15.91 -21.15
N ARG A 391 18.26 -15.50 -20.96
CA ARG A 391 17.79 -14.87 -19.70
C ARG A 391 17.89 -15.81 -18.50
N VAL A 392 17.44 -17.05 -18.64
CA VAL A 392 17.52 -18.05 -17.57
C VAL A 392 18.97 -18.36 -17.24
N ALA A 393 19.82 -18.60 -18.23
CA ALA A 393 21.24 -18.84 -18.00
C ALA A 393 21.88 -17.69 -17.20
N ARG A 394 21.55 -16.43 -17.55
CA ARG A 394 22.02 -15.27 -16.78
C ARG A 394 21.45 -15.22 -15.36
N GLY A 395 20.16 -15.49 -15.20
CA GLY A 395 19.49 -15.51 -13.90
C GLY A 395 20.07 -16.57 -12.97
N THR A 396 20.32 -17.77 -13.50
CA THR A 396 20.96 -18.87 -12.79
C THR A 396 22.37 -18.50 -12.37
N GLU A 397 23.19 -17.91 -13.25
CA GLU A 397 24.54 -17.45 -12.91
C GLU A 397 24.52 -16.40 -11.78
N LEU A 398 23.67 -15.37 -11.92
CA LEU A 398 23.51 -14.31 -10.94
C LEU A 398 23.09 -14.86 -9.57
N LEU A 399 22.05 -15.70 -9.52
CA LEU A 399 21.55 -16.28 -8.27
C LEU A 399 22.57 -17.24 -7.65
N THR A 400 23.27 -18.02 -8.44
CA THR A 400 24.34 -18.92 -7.96
C THR A 400 25.40 -18.13 -7.23
N LYS A 401 25.91 -17.06 -7.85
CA LYS A 401 26.93 -16.19 -7.25
C LYS A 401 26.44 -15.46 -6.00
N ILE A 402 25.17 -15.04 -5.99
CA ILE A 402 24.54 -14.50 -4.78
C ILE A 402 24.48 -15.56 -3.67
N PHE A 403 24.06 -16.79 -3.96
CA PHE A 403 24.04 -17.84 -2.96
C PHE A 403 25.43 -18.24 -2.45
N LEU A 404 26.48 -18.16 -3.28
CA LEU A 404 27.87 -18.32 -2.82
C LEU A 404 28.21 -17.27 -1.74
N LEU A 405 27.85 -15.99 -1.95
CA LEU A 405 28.03 -14.94 -0.93
C LEU A 405 27.24 -15.22 0.35
N LEU A 406 25.98 -15.66 0.21
CA LEU A 406 25.11 -15.94 1.35
C LEU A 406 25.61 -17.15 2.15
N LYS A 407 26.04 -18.22 1.48
CA LYS A 407 26.62 -19.41 2.09
C LYS A 407 27.89 -19.06 2.86
N GLU A 408 28.71 -18.18 2.30
CA GLU A 408 29.96 -17.74 2.92
C GLU A 408 29.73 -16.87 4.17
N GLY A 409 28.88 -15.84 4.10
CA GLY A 409 28.87 -14.77 5.11
C GLY A 409 27.52 -14.20 5.53
N LEU A 410 26.40 -14.89 5.28
CA LEU A 410 25.08 -14.36 5.65
C LEU A 410 24.88 -14.28 7.16
N LYS A 411 24.54 -13.08 7.63
CA LYS A 411 24.11 -12.80 8.99
C LYS A 411 22.70 -12.20 9.03
N VAL A 412 22.02 -12.39 10.15
CA VAL A 412 20.71 -11.82 10.45
C VAL A 412 20.82 -10.93 11.68
N PHE A 413 20.14 -9.78 11.67
CA PHE A 413 20.12 -8.90 12.85
C PHE A 413 19.24 -9.50 13.93
N ASN A 414 19.79 -9.67 15.13
CA ASN A 414 19.05 -10.08 16.32
C ASN A 414 18.74 -8.85 17.17
N PRO A 415 17.45 -8.47 17.33
CA PRO A 415 17.08 -7.29 18.13
C PRO A 415 17.38 -7.44 19.62
N ASP A 416 17.48 -8.66 20.14
CA ASP A 416 17.74 -8.91 21.56
C ASP A 416 19.22 -8.68 21.89
N SER A 417 20.13 -9.09 21.00
CA SER A 417 21.57 -8.84 21.16
C SER A 417 22.03 -7.51 20.58
N GLY A 418 21.26 -6.93 19.65
CA GLY A 418 21.62 -5.73 18.89
C GLY A 418 22.72 -5.98 17.87
N LEU A 419 23.02 -7.23 17.53
CA LEU A 419 24.12 -7.64 16.68
C LEU A 419 23.65 -8.45 15.47
N HIS A 420 24.47 -8.45 14.41
CA HIS A 420 24.32 -9.39 13.30
C HIS A 420 24.95 -10.73 13.67
N GLU A 421 24.13 -11.77 13.73
CA GLU A 421 24.53 -13.14 14.08
C GLU A 421 24.51 -14.03 12.84
N ASP A 422 25.35 -15.07 12.82
CA ASP A 422 25.41 -16.02 11.71
C ASP A 422 24.05 -16.68 11.47
N PHE A 423 23.59 -16.65 10.22
CA PHE A 423 22.34 -17.26 9.82
C PHE A 423 22.45 -18.79 9.81
N ARG A 424 21.62 -19.46 10.62
CA ARG A 424 21.74 -20.90 10.91
C ARG A 424 20.84 -21.82 10.07
N ASP A 425 19.83 -21.26 9.42
CA ASP A 425 18.92 -22.01 8.53
C ASP A 425 19.44 -22.05 7.09
N ASP A 426 18.66 -22.66 6.19
CA ASP A 426 18.98 -22.73 4.77
C ASP A 426 19.04 -21.34 4.15
N VAL A 427 20.17 -20.97 3.54
CA VAL A 427 20.39 -19.61 3.01
C VAL A 427 19.37 -19.21 1.94
N ALA A 428 18.71 -20.18 1.29
CA ALA A 428 17.50 -20.00 0.48
C ALA A 428 16.47 -19.07 1.13
N GLN A 429 16.26 -19.22 2.44
CA GLN A 429 15.28 -18.44 3.21
C GLN A 429 15.60 -16.94 3.24
N ALA A 430 16.84 -16.53 2.99
CA ALA A 430 17.21 -15.12 2.98
C ALA A 430 16.53 -14.32 1.85
N LEU A 431 16.16 -14.98 0.75
CA LEU A 431 15.53 -14.35 -0.43
C LEU A 431 14.08 -14.79 -0.65
N ALA A 432 13.56 -15.70 0.18
CA ALA A 432 12.28 -16.36 -0.05
C ALA A 432 11.02 -15.57 0.34
N TYR A 433 11.15 -14.44 1.04
CA TYR A 433 10.01 -13.76 1.69
C TYR A 433 9.71 -12.36 1.14
N GLY A 434 10.15 -12.04 -0.09
CA GLY A 434 9.99 -10.71 -0.70
C GLY A 434 10.76 -9.58 0.00
N GLY A 435 11.69 -9.94 0.88
CA GLY A 435 12.65 -9.02 1.50
C GLY A 435 13.97 -8.97 0.74
N ARG A 436 14.88 -8.10 1.18
CA ARG A 436 16.20 -7.90 0.58
C ARG A 436 17.32 -8.38 1.50
N VAL A 437 18.50 -8.59 0.94
CA VAL A 437 19.76 -8.78 1.66
C VAL A 437 20.70 -7.67 1.22
N ASN A 438 21.34 -7.02 2.20
CA ASN A 438 22.35 -5.99 1.92
C ASN A 438 23.74 -6.65 1.95
N ILE A 439 24.57 -6.35 0.95
CA ILE A 439 25.96 -6.77 0.86
C ILE A 439 26.80 -5.52 1.01
N ARG A 440 27.48 -5.36 2.14
CA ARG A 440 28.36 -4.22 2.42
C ARG A 440 29.71 -4.46 1.74
N ILE A 441 30.17 -3.45 1.00
CA ILE A 441 31.40 -3.49 0.20
C ILE A 441 32.42 -2.55 0.85
N PRO A 442 33.65 -2.99 1.15
CA PRO A 442 34.68 -2.14 1.71
C PRO A 442 34.93 -0.88 0.87
N GLN A 443 35.29 0.23 1.52
CA GLN A 443 35.82 1.41 0.84
C GLN A 443 37.00 1.05 -0.08
N LEU A 444 37.21 1.86 -1.11
CA LEU A 444 38.23 1.59 -2.12
C LEU A 444 39.65 1.63 -1.54
N ALA A 445 40.40 0.56 -1.75
CA ALA A 445 41.84 0.58 -1.66
C ALA A 445 42.48 1.14 -2.95
N ASP A 446 43.76 1.49 -2.90
CA ASP A 446 44.50 1.98 -4.06
C ASP A 446 44.44 0.97 -5.23
N GLY A 447 44.02 1.44 -6.41
CA GLY A 447 43.90 0.63 -7.63
C GLY A 447 42.54 -0.05 -7.84
N GLN A 448 41.64 -0.04 -6.85
CA GLN A 448 40.26 -0.51 -7.02
C GLN A 448 39.40 0.55 -7.73
N HIS A 449 38.45 0.11 -8.56
CA HIS A 449 37.56 0.97 -9.34
C HIS A 449 36.10 0.91 -8.87
N GLY A 450 35.79 0.06 -7.89
CA GLY A 450 34.52 -0.03 -7.17
C GLY A 450 33.47 -0.93 -7.80
N TYR A 451 33.67 -1.38 -9.03
CA TYR A 451 32.72 -2.20 -9.79
C TYR A 451 33.06 -3.69 -9.79
N GLU A 452 34.03 -4.11 -8.99
CA GLU A 452 34.53 -5.49 -8.94
C GLU A 452 33.39 -6.47 -8.60
N LEU A 453 32.56 -6.15 -7.58
CA LEU A 453 31.41 -6.99 -7.22
C LEU A 453 30.31 -7.02 -8.32
N PRO A 454 29.79 -5.88 -8.83
CA PRO A 454 28.82 -5.90 -9.94
C PRO A 454 29.32 -6.57 -11.22
N GLN A 455 30.63 -6.53 -11.50
CA GLN A 455 31.23 -7.22 -12.65
C GLN A 455 31.34 -8.73 -12.41
N TRP A 456 31.79 -9.14 -11.23
CA TRP A 456 31.83 -10.54 -10.83
C TRP A 456 30.44 -11.20 -10.89
N LEU A 457 29.41 -10.49 -10.40
CA LEU A 457 27.99 -10.89 -10.49
C LEU A 457 27.38 -10.75 -11.89
N ARG A 458 28.13 -10.22 -12.87
CA ARG A 458 27.66 -9.96 -14.24
C ARG A 458 26.42 -9.07 -14.32
N ILE A 459 26.28 -8.15 -13.37
CA ILE A 459 25.29 -7.07 -13.39
C ILE A 459 25.73 -6.01 -14.39
N THR A 460 27.04 -5.74 -14.43
CA THR A 460 27.64 -4.74 -15.32
C THR A 460 28.85 -5.29 -16.05
N LYS A 461 29.12 -4.74 -17.24
CA LYS A 461 30.26 -5.13 -18.06
C LYS A 461 31.61 -4.77 -17.42
N GLU A 462 32.62 -5.55 -17.78
CA GLU A 462 34.02 -5.34 -17.40
C GLU A 462 34.71 -4.20 -18.17
N ASP A 463 34.12 -3.75 -19.29
CA ASP A 463 34.72 -2.75 -20.18
C ASP A 463 34.57 -1.29 -19.72
N ARG A 464 34.20 -1.07 -18.45
CA ARG A 464 34.00 0.27 -17.88
C ARG A 464 35.27 1.09 -18.03
N LYS A 465 35.12 2.30 -18.57
CA LYS A 465 36.23 3.25 -18.66
C LYS A 465 36.35 4.06 -17.37
N PRO A 466 37.58 4.45 -16.93
CA PRO A 466 37.76 5.19 -15.68
C PRO A 466 36.94 6.48 -15.57
N TRP A 467 36.66 7.14 -16.69
CA TRP A 467 35.86 8.37 -16.76
C TRP A 467 34.34 8.14 -16.83
N GLU A 468 33.89 6.90 -17.03
CA GLU A 468 32.45 6.62 -17.06
C GLU A 468 31.90 6.65 -15.63
N PRO A 469 30.92 7.51 -15.31
CA PRO A 469 30.38 7.61 -13.96
C PRO A 469 29.64 6.33 -13.54
N ARG A 470 29.21 5.50 -14.50
CA ARG A 470 28.48 4.26 -14.27
C ARG A 470 28.88 3.18 -15.28
N SER A 471 29.10 1.95 -14.82
CA SER A 471 29.26 0.81 -15.74
C SER A 471 27.96 0.50 -16.50
N LYS A 472 28.09 -0.03 -17.73
CA LYS A 472 26.97 -0.44 -18.57
C LYS A 472 26.43 -1.78 -18.07
N PRO A 473 25.10 -1.96 -17.97
CA PRO A 473 24.55 -3.25 -17.59
C PRO A 473 24.91 -4.33 -18.62
N GLU A 474 25.17 -5.55 -18.16
CA GLU A 474 25.40 -6.70 -19.03
C GLU A 474 24.04 -7.33 -19.38
N LYS A 475 23.63 -7.24 -20.64
CA LYS A 475 22.35 -7.82 -21.08
C LYS A 475 22.28 -9.30 -20.69
N PRO A 476 21.09 -9.81 -20.30
CA PRO A 476 19.78 -9.14 -20.28
C PRO A 476 19.48 -8.27 -19.04
N VAL A 477 20.45 -8.02 -18.15
CA VAL A 477 20.28 -7.05 -17.06
C VAL A 477 19.99 -5.68 -17.65
N TYR A 478 19.04 -4.95 -17.05
CA TYR A 478 18.65 -3.61 -17.48
C TYR A 478 18.67 -2.63 -16.31
N ARG A 479 18.71 -1.33 -16.63
CA ARG A 479 18.63 -0.26 -15.62
C ARG A 479 17.19 0.04 -15.27
N ARG A 480 16.91 0.18 -13.99
CA ARG A 480 15.61 0.62 -13.48
C ARG A 480 15.62 2.12 -13.20
N ALA A 481 14.46 2.74 -13.37
CA ALA A 481 14.25 4.15 -13.03
C ALA A 481 13.79 4.34 -11.58
N PHE A 482 13.27 3.29 -10.94
CA PHE A 482 12.69 3.35 -9.60
C PHE A 482 12.91 2.03 -8.83
N GLY A 483 12.89 2.15 -7.50
CA GLY A 483 12.98 1.06 -6.54
C GLY A 483 12.28 1.47 -5.23
N THR A 484 11.72 0.51 -4.51
CA THR A 484 10.90 0.74 -3.30
C THR A 484 11.74 0.92 -2.03
N HIS A 485 13.05 0.74 -2.13
CA HIS A 485 14.01 0.85 -1.02
C HIS A 485 15.21 1.67 -1.47
N HIS A 486 15.83 2.38 -0.53
CA HIS A 486 17.04 3.17 -0.73
C HIS A 486 18.09 2.78 0.31
N MET A 487 19.35 2.78 -0.09
CA MET A 487 20.48 2.59 0.81
C MET A 487 21.18 3.92 1.03
N ASP A 488 21.30 4.33 2.28
CA ASP A 488 22.23 5.39 2.67
C ASP A 488 23.43 4.78 3.38
N ILE A 489 24.60 5.36 3.12
CA ILE A 489 25.84 4.93 3.76
C ILE A 489 26.72 6.14 4.03
N ASP A 490 27.14 6.29 5.28
CA ASP A 490 27.95 7.42 5.74
C ASP A 490 29.44 7.24 5.44
N GLU A 491 30.22 8.31 5.59
CA GLU A 491 31.68 8.24 5.52
C GLU A 491 32.25 7.45 6.71
N ASN A 492 33.35 6.74 6.44
CA ASN A 492 34.11 6.06 7.48
C ASN A 492 34.94 7.08 8.27
N HIS A 493 35.06 6.87 9.57
CA HIS A 493 35.84 7.70 10.48
C HIS A 493 37.03 6.92 11.02
N GLY A 494 38.16 6.99 10.32
CA GLY A 494 39.34 6.19 10.64
C GLY A 494 39.06 4.70 10.43
N THR A 495 39.15 3.90 11.49
CA THR A 495 38.81 2.47 11.46
C THR A 495 37.33 2.20 11.71
N THR A 496 36.56 3.23 12.09
CA THR A 496 35.13 3.10 12.37
C THR A 496 34.34 3.20 11.07
N LYS A 497 33.59 2.15 10.78
CA LYS A 497 32.69 2.05 9.63
C LYS A 497 31.52 3.03 9.77
N GLY A 498 31.17 3.72 8.69
CA GLY A 498 29.95 4.53 8.62
C GLY A 498 28.69 3.67 8.69
N ASP A 499 27.57 4.27 9.10
CA ASP A 499 26.30 3.57 9.18
C ASP A 499 25.80 3.23 7.78
N LEU A 500 25.37 1.98 7.58
CA LEU A 500 24.62 1.55 6.40
C LEU A 500 23.16 1.45 6.81
N VAL A 501 22.27 2.21 6.17
CA VAL A 501 20.86 2.28 6.53
C VAL A 501 20.00 1.96 5.31
N GLU A 502 19.17 0.93 5.45
CA GLU A 502 18.08 0.67 4.50
C GLU A 502 16.83 1.45 4.89
N LYS A 503 16.32 2.22 3.93
CA LYS A 503 15.07 2.99 4.04
C LYS A 503 14.04 2.36 3.10
N GLY A 504 12.85 2.03 3.62
CA GLY A 504 11.72 1.53 2.82
C GLY A 504 10.69 2.61 2.48
N GLU A 505 9.73 2.25 1.61
CA GLU A 505 8.48 2.98 1.27
C GLU A 505 8.54 4.00 0.12
N ILE A 506 7.35 4.53 -0.24
CA ILE A 506 7.08 5.43 -1.39
C ILE A 506 8.00 6.68 -1.39
N GLY A 507 8.44 7.16 -0.23
CA GLY A 507 9.41 8.26 -0.11
C GLY A 507 10.80 7.93 -0.67
N ALA A 508 11.22 6.66 -0.60
CA ALA A 508 12.49 6.18 -1.16
C ALA A 508 12.51 6.20 -2.69
N THR A 509 11.35 6.10 -3.34
CA THR A 509 11.19 6.21 -4.80
C THR A 509 11.66 7.57 -5.32
N LEU A 510 11.34 8.65 -4.60
CA LEU A 510 11.76 10.01 -4.96
C LEU A 510 13.26 10.22 -4.72
N GLN A 511 13.80 9.66 -3.64
CA GLN A 511 15.22 9.77 -3.27
C GLN A 511 16.14 9.01 -4.24
N ASN A 512 15.75 7.78 -4.63
CA ASN A 512 16.45 7.00 -5.65
C ASN A 512 16.55 7.74 -6.99
N TRP A 513 15.55 8.56 -7.32
CA TRP A 513 15.51 9.31 -8.56
C TRP A 513 16.47 10.53 -8.56
N VAL A 514 16.73 11.11 -7.38
CA VAL A 514 17.59 12.30 -7.23
C VAL A 514 19.00 11.98 -6.74
N ASP A 515 19.27 10.79 -6.20
CA ASP A 515 20.62 10.35 -5.83
C ASP A 515 21.39 9.83 -7.07
N PRO A 516 22.37 10.58 -7.59
CA PRO A 516 23.13 10.17 -8.77
C PRO A 516 24.06 8.97 -8.50
N HIS A 517 24.24 8.55 -7.25
CA HIS A 517 25.11 7.42 -6.86
C HIS A 517 24.34 6.12 -6.63
N SER A 518 23.00 6.17 -6.67
CA SER A 518 22.17 4.98 -6.56
C SER A 518 21.91 4.37 -7.94
N HIS A 519 22.39 3.16 -8.16
CA HIS A 519 22.27 2.44 -9.42
C HIS A 519 21.33 1.25 -9.28
N LEU A 520 20.18 1.31 -9.95
CA LEU A 520 19.18 0.27 -9.86
C LEU A 520 19.20 -0.60 -11.12
N TYR A 521 19.17 -1.91 -10.92
CA TYR A 521 19.17 -2.91 -11.97
C TYR A 521 18.04 -3.92 -11.78
N GLY A 522 17.64 -4.53 -12.89
CA GLY A 522 16.61 -5.55 -12.96
C GLY A 522 17.03 -6.70 -13.88
N LEU A 523 16.57 -7.90 -13.55
CA LEU A 523 16.67 -9.09 -14.39
C LEU A 523 15.41 -9.95 -14.22
N PRO A 524 14.64 -10.22 -15.29
CA PRO A 524 13.51 -11.13 -15.21
C PRO A 524 14.00 -12.53 -14.85
N LEU A 525 13.33 -13.17 -13.90
CA LEU A 525 13.61 -14.55 -13.51
C LEU A 525 12.49 -15.48 -13.97
N ALA A 526 12.75 -16.78 -13.90
CA ALA A 526 11.78 -17.85 -14.06
C ALA A 526 11.72 -18.64 -12.75
N ILE A 527 11.21 -18.00 -11.68
CA ILE A 527 11.09 -18.61 -10.37
C ILE A 527 10.21 -19.87 -10.48
N ASN A 528 10.65 -20.94 -9.83
CA ASN A 528 10.16 -22.32 -9.96
C ASN A 528 10.54 -23.04 -11.28
N GLY A 529 11.44 -22.45 -12.07
CA GLY A 529 12.11 -23.11 -13.18
C GLY A 529 11.38 -22.98 -14.51
N MET A 530 12.10 -22.46 -15.52
CA MET A 530 11.57 -22.31 -16.87
C MET A 530 11.19 -23.67 -17.48
N GLY A 531 9.99 -23.72 -18.06
CA GLY A 531 9.44 -24.93 -18.68
C GLY A 531 8.57 -25.79 -17.76
N ASN A 532 8.68 -25.60 -16.43
CA ASN A 532 7.68 -26.12 -15.51
C ASN A 532 6.35 -25.37 -15.72
N GLN A 533 5.26 -26.02 -15.33
CA GLN A 533 3.96 -25.38 -15.23
C GLN A 533 3.80 -24.75 -13.84
N ASP A 534 3.16 -23.58 -13.79
CA ASP A 534 2.61 -23.09 -12.53
C ASP A 534 1.36 -23.88 -12.14
N TYR A 535 0.75 -23.51 -11.02
CA TYR A 535 -0.40 -24.25 -10.51
C TYR A 535 -1.69 -24.00 -11.31
N HIS A 536 -1.70 -23.03 -12.23
CA HIS A 536 -2.79 -22.82 -13.20
C HIS A 536 -2.58 -23.63 -14.49
N GLY A 537 -1.39 -24.22 -14.67
CA GLY A 537 -1.01 -24.98 -15.85
C GLY A 537 -0.23 -24.18 -16.89
N ASP A 538 0.08 -22.91 -16.62
CA ASP A 538 0.81 -22.04 -17.54
C ASP A 538 2.31 -22.30 -17.47
N THR A 539 2.97 -22.25 -18.63
CA THR A 539 4.42 -22.43 -18.72
C THR A 539 5.17 -21.25 -18.10
N ILE A 540 6.05 -21.54 -17.16
CA ILE A 540 6.92 -20.55 -16.51
C ILE A 540 7.98 -20.06 -17.50
N LEU A 541 8.05 -18.73 -17.68
CA LEU A 541 8.99 -18.04 -18.58
C LEU A 541 9.60 -16.79 -17.91
N PRO A 542 10.83 -16.37 -18.29
CA PRO A 542 11.46 -15.15 -17.77
C PRO A 542 10.92 -13.89 -18.46
N ASN A 543 9.65 -13.58 -18.21
CA ASN A 543 8.86 -12.55 -18.89
C ASN A 543 8.33 -11.45 -17.93
N GLU A 544 8.94 -11.30 -16.75
CA GLU A 544 8.54 -10.41 -15.65
C GLU A 544 7.34 -10.88 -14.82
N SER A 545 6.64 -11.96 -15.21
CA SER A 545 5.51 -12.51 -14.46
C SER A 545 5.91 -13.50 -13.35
N TYR A 546 7.01 -14.22 -13.54
CA TYR A 546 7.46 -15.31 -12.66
C TYR A 546 8.69 -14.91 -11.84
N GLY A 547 8.60 -13.76 -11.18
CA GLY A 547 9.66 -13.22 -10.34
C GLY A 547 10.69 -12.37 -11.11
N HIS A 548 11.33 -11.49 -10.36
CA HIS A 548 12.27 -10.52 -10.88
C HIS A 548 13.37 -10.23 -9.86
N ALA A 549 14.64 -10.28 -10.27
CA ALA A 549 15.75 -9.89 -9.41
C ALA A 549 15.88 -8.37 -9.37
N PHE A 550 15.75 -7.78 -8.19
CA PHE A 550 16.12 -6.39 -7.93
C PHE A 550 17.54 -6.32 -7.39
N MET A 551 18.34 -5.41 -7.97
CA MET A 551 19.69 -5.11 -7.50
C MET A 551 19.85 -3.60 -7.39
N GLY A 552 19.94 -3.09 -6.16
CA GLY A 552 20.28 -1.68 -5.87
C GLY A 552 21.75 -1.59 -5.50
N TYR A 553 22.53 -0.74 -6.17
CA TYR A 553 23.97 -0.66 -5.98
C TYR A 553 24.42 0.78 -5.72
N LYS A 554 25.21 0.96 -4.66
CA LYS A 554 25.83 2.23 -4.26
C LYS A 554 27.34 2.01 -4.24
N PRO A 555 28.10 2.59 -5.20
CA PRO A 555 29.53 2.34 -5.31
C PRO A 555 30.29 2.74 -4.05
N PRO A 556 31.35 1.99 -3.65
CA PRO A 556 32.31 2.44 -2.65
C PRO A 556 33.13 3.62 -3.18
N THR A 557 33.73 4.37 -2.27
CA THR A 557 34.66 5.47 -2.56
C THR A 557 35.91 5.31 -1.68
N GLY A 558 36.92 6.19 -1.83
CA GLY A 558 38.07 6.17 -0.92
C GLY A 558 37.78 6.61 0.53
N LYS A 559 36.55 7.09 0.83
CA LYS A 559 36.16 7.55 2.17
C LYS A 559 35.00 6.79 2.78
N ARG A 560 34.31 5.97 1.98
CA ARG A 560 33.00 5.42 2.30
C ARG A 560 32.87 4.05 1.66
N ASP A 561 32.33 3.13 2.43
CA ASP A 561 31.94 1.81 1.95
C ASP A 561 30.87 1.90 0.84
N GLY A 562 30.76 0.85 0.06
CA GLY A 562 29.68 0.64 -0.89
C GLY A 562 28.65 -0.34 -0.35
N ALA A 563 27.58 -0.52 -1.12
CA ALA A 563 26.60 -1.56 -0.83
C ALA A 563 25.93 -2.07 -2.10
N LEU A 564 25.60 -3.35 -2.10
CA LEU A 564 24.72 -3.99 -3.07
C LEU A 564 23.54 -4.61 -2.32
N GLN A 565 22.34 -4.14 -2.60
CA GLN A 565 21.10 -4.70 -2.10
C GLN A 565 20.50 -5.62 -3.15
N VAL A 566 20.20 -6.86 -2.77
CA VAL A 566 19.62 -7.88 -3.64
C VAL A 566 18.27 -8.32 -3.07
N GLY A 567 17.27 -8.45 -3.93
CA GLY A 567 15.98 -9.07 -3.56
C GLY A 567 15.33 -9.75 -4.75
N ILE A 568 14.43 -10.69 -4.44
CA ILE A 568 13.54 -11.29 -5.44
C ILE A 568 12.16 -10.68 -5.22
N GLU A 569 11.72 -9.93 -6.22
CA GLU A 569 10.38 -9.34 -6.27
C GLU A 569 9.42 -10.31 -6.95
N THR A 570 8.15 -10.27 -6.57
CA THR A 570 7.13 -11.21 -7.08
C THR A 570 6.90 -11.07 -8.59
N ALA A 571 6.96 -9.84 -9.11
CA ALA A 571 6.92 -9.55 -10.54
C ALA A 571 7.80 -8.33 -10.85
N GLY A 572 8.31 -8.25 -12.08
CA GLY A 572 9.05 -7.08 -12.53
C GLY A 572 8.15 -5.92 -12.95
N PRO A 573 8.71 -4.73 -13.19
CA PRO A 573 7.97 -3.55 -13.67
C PRO A 573 7.08 -3.84 -14.89
N GLY A 574 5.77 -3.62 -14.74
CA GLY A 574 4.79 -3.88 -15.80
C GLY A 574 4.40 -5.35 -15.97
N GLY A 575 5.04 -6.27 -15.24
CA GLY A 575 4.66 -7.68 -15.17
C GLY A 575 3.35 -7.88 -14.40
N ARG A 576 2.64 -8.95 -14.76
CA ARG A 576 1.47 -9.46 -14.04
C ARG A 576 1.78 -10.86 -13.53
N THR A 577 1.65 -11.09 -12.23
CA THR A 577 1.81 -12.43 -11.64
C THR A 577 0.71 -13.37 -12.11
N PRO A 578 0.90 -14.69 -12.04
CA PRO A 578 -0.16 -15.65 -12.33
C PRO A 578 -1.45 -15.34 -11.55
N ASP A 579 -1.33 -14.98 -10.27
CA ASP A 579 -2.46 -14.68 -9.37
C ASP A 579 -3.12 -13.31 -9.58
N GLY A 580 -2.79 -12.59 -10.64
CA GLY A 580 -3.44 -11.33 -10.99
C GLY A 580 -2.80 -10.05 -10.45
N TYR A 581 -1.71 -10.13 -9.66
CA TYR A 581 -1.02 -8.92 -9.21
C TYR A 581 -0.30 -8.20 -10.34
N LYS A 582 -0.60 -6.91 -10.52
CA LYS A 582 0.10 -6.02 -11.45
C LYS A 582 1.15 -5.19 -10.71
N HIS A 583 2.39 -5.26 -11.16
CA HIS A 583 3.47 -4.47 -10.59
C HIS A 583 3.46 -3.03 -11.15
N GLY A 584 2.81 -2.09 -10.44
CA GLY A 584 2.76 -0.66 -10.75
C GLY A 584 3.81 0.19 -10.01
N LEU A 585 3.91 1.48 -10.35
CA LEU A 585 4.85 2.45 -9.75
C LEU A 585 4.61 2.72 -8.25
N THR A 586 3.37 2.55 -7.79
CA THR A 586 2.91 2.81 -6.42
C THR A 586 2.46 1.55 -5.68
N SER A 587 2.52 0.38 -6.32
CA SER A 587 2.09 -0.88 -5.68
C SER A 587 3.07 -1.26 -4.59
N SER A 588 2.74 -0.93 -3.33
CA SER A 588 3.39 -1.56 -2.19
C SER A 588 2.93 -3.02 -2.15
N GLU A 589 3.78 -3.91 -2.62
CA GLU A 589 3.57 -5.37 -2.62
C GLU A 589 3.14 -5.90 -1.24
N LYS A 590 3.46 -5.17 -0.16
CA LYS A 590 3.04 -5.49 1.21
C LYS A 590 1.52 -5.53 1.38
N ASN A 591 0.72 -4.72 0.66
CA ASN A 591 -0.69 -4.54 0.99
C ASN A 591 -1.63 -5.59 0.40
N ASN A 592 -1.29 -6.21 -0.74
CA ASN A 592 -2.22 -7.11 -1.43
C ASN A 592 -1.73 -8.56 -1.55
N ASN A 593 -0.41 -8.82 -1.56
CA ASN A 593 0.15 -10.17 -1.68
C ASN A 593 1.14 -10.46 -0.54
N PRO A 594 0.72 -11.19 0.51
CA PRO A 594 1.60 -11.45 1.65
C PRO A 594 2.58 -12.62 1.39
N VAL A 595 2.35 -13.45 0.36
CA VAL A 595 3.21 -14.58 -0.01
C VAL A 595 4.07 -14.21 -1.23
N SER A 596 5.37 -14.50 -1.18
CA SER A 596 6.27 -14.26 -2.31
C SER A 596 6.07 -15.31 -3.42
N GLN A 597 6.62 -15.04 -4.61
CA GLN A 597 6.68 -16.03 -5.71
C GLN A 597 7.44 -17.31 -5.34
N VAL A 598 8.27 -17.27 -4.29
CA VAL A 598 9.05 -18.42 -3.80
C VAL A 598 8.25 -19.25 -2.77
N GLY A 599 7.14 -18.73 -2.26
CA GLY A 599 6.26 -19.40 -1.28
C GLY A 599 6.50 -19.00 0.17
N GLY A 600 7.38 -18.03 0.43
CA GLY A 600 7.58 -17.47 1.76
C GLY A 600 6.61 -16.34 2.08
N HIS A 601 5.94 -16.42 3.23
CA HIS A 601 5.07 -15.37 3.74
C HIS A 601 5.87 -14.22 4.41
N LYS A 602 5.55 -12.96 4.12
CA LYS A 602 6.34 -11.79 4.53
C LYS A 602 6.54 -11.65 6.05
N ASP A 603 5.60 -12.15 6.84
CA ASP A 603 5.67 -12.16 8.32
C ASP A 603 6.64 -13.21 8.87
N ASP A 604 6.95 -14.24 8.07
CA ASP A 604 7.89 -15.32 8.42
C ASP A 604 9.34 -14.96 8.07
N LYS A 605 9.58 -13.75 7.58
CA LYS A 605 10.88 -13.33 7.08
C LYS A 605 11.92 -13.33 8.21
N PRO A 606 13.09 -13.99 8.03
CA PRO A 606 14.16 -13.94 9.00
C PRO A 606 14.66 -12.51 9.25
N GLY A 607 14.75 -12.13 10.53
CA GLY A 607 15.07 -10.76 10.97
C GLY A 607 13.95 -9.74 10.70
N GLY A 608 12.75 -10.19 10.33
CA GLY A 608 11.62 -9.32 9.98
C GLY A 608 11.09 -8.46 11.14
N ASN A 609 11.36 -8.86 12.38
CA ASN A 609 11.05 -8.15 13.61
C ASN A 609 12.00 -6.97 13.92
N ALA A 610 13.12 -6.86 13.21
CA ALA A 610 14.05 -5.74 13.36
C ALA A 610 13.67 -4.56 12.45
N PRO A 611 14.03 -3.30 12.78
CA PRO A 611 13.83 -2.17 11.88
C PRO A 611 14.67 -2.33 10.59
N LEU A 612 14.17 -1.84 9.45
CA LEU A 612 14.91 -1.89 8.18
C LEU A 612 16.29 -1.21 8.29
N SER A 613 16.39 -0.13 9.07
CA SER A 613 17.65 0.60 9.29
C SER A 613 18.75 -0.26 9.92
N ALA A 614 18.41 -1.38 10.57
CA ALA A 614 19.39 -2.31 11.13
C ALA A 614 19.97 -3.29 10.10
N ASN A 615 19.54 -3.23 8.82
CA ASN A 615 19.89 -4.22 7.79
C ASN A 615 19.54 -5.63 8.25
N GLN A 616 18.24 -5.96 8.21
CA GLN A 616 17.70 -7.21 8.75
C GLN A 616 18.51 -8.45 8.35
N ARG A 617 19.07 -8.47 7.14
CA ARG A 617 20.01 -9.49 6.64
C ARG A 617 21.18 -8.83 5.93
N LEU A 618 22.39 -9.24 6.30
CA LEU A 618 23.64 -8.60 5.90
C LEU A 618 24.69 -9.64 5.50
N VAL A 619 25.44 -9.36 4.45
CA VAL A 619 26.77 -9.94 4.19
C VAL A 619 27.77 -8.80 4.24
N ASP A 620 28.83 -8.90 5.03
CA ASP A 620 29.90 -7.90 5.08
C ASP A 620 31.17 -8.44 4.43
N LEU A 621 31.51 -7.93 3.24
CA LEU A 621 32.70 -8.38 2.51
C LEU A 621 34.01 -8.00 3.21
N ASN A 622 34.00 -7.10 4.20
CA ASN A 622 35.17 -6.85 5.03
C ASN A 622 35.60 -8.11 5.81
N GLU A 623 34.68 -9.04 6.08
CA GLU A 623 34.97 -10.29 6.79
C GLU A 623 35.62 -11.34 5.89
N PHE A 624 35.71 -11.09 4.58
CA PHE A 624 36.25 -12.03 3.60
C PHE A 624 37.76 -11.85 3.39
N GLY A 625 38.41 -10.93 4.11
CA GLY A 625 39.84 -10.60 3.93
C GLY A 625 40.08 -9.91 2.58
N ASP A 626 40.93 -10.50 1.73
CA ASP A 626 41.01 -10.10 0.32
C ASP A 626 39.74 -10.55 -0.39
N TRP A 627 38.68 -9.76 -0.22
CA TRP A 627 37.35 -10.13 -0.67
C TRP A 627 37.29 -10.36 -2.17
N VAL A 628 38.03 -9.60 -2.99
CA VAL A 628 38.05 -9.79 -4.45
C VAL A 628 38.65 -11.14 -4.79
N GLN A 629 39.77 -11.52 -4.16
CA GLN A 629 40.34 -12.84 -4.37
C GLN A 629 39.42 -13.93 -3.82
N ARG A 630 38.78 -13.72 -2.66
CA ARG A 630 37.81 -14.67 -2.09
C ARG A 630 36.64 -14.94 -3.03
N LEU A 631 36.10 -13.92 -3.72
CA LEU A 631 35.05 -14.10 -4.73
C LEU A 631 35.51 -14.99 -5.88
N ARG A 632 36.74 -14.79 -6.38
CA ARG A 632 37.33 -15.63 -7.44
C ARG A 632 37.54 -17.05 -6.97
N ASP A 633 37.96 -17.25 -5.73
CA ASP A 633 38.16 -18.58 -5.16
C ASP A 633 36.82 -19.32 -5.01
N LEU A 634 35.77 -18.63 -4.55
CA LEU A 634 34.42 -19.19 -4.46
C LEU A 634 33.88 -19.61 -5.84
N GLU A 635 34.07 -18.75 -6.85
CA GLU A 635 33.67 -19.05 -8.23
C GLU A 635 34.46 -20.24 -8.80
N ALA A 636 35.79 -20.26 -8.62
CA ALA A 636 36.63 -21.36 -9.11
C ALA A 636 36.29 -22.71 -8.45
N GLN A 637 35.98 -22.70 -7.14
CA GLN A 637 35.53 -23.89 -6.42
C GLN A 637 34.17 -24.38 -6.94
N TRP A 638 33.24 -23.45 -7.17
CA TRP A 638 31.95 -23.77 -7.73
C TRP A 638 32.06 -24.34 -9.14
N ASP A 639 32.84 -23.71 -10.02
CA ASP A 639 33.05 -24.16 -11.39
C ASP A 639 33.69 -25.56 -11.44
N ALA A 640 34.65 -25.83 -10.56
CA ALA A 640 35.25 -27.16 -10.43
C ALA A 640 34.22 -28.21 -9.97
N ALA A 641 33.38 -27.88 -8.98
CA ALA A 641 32.32 -28.76 -8.52
C ALA A 641 31.26 -29.02 -9.61
N LEU A 642 30.88 -27.97 -10.34
CA LEU A 642 29.92 -28.07 -11.44
C LEU A 642 30.47 -28.87 -12.63
N ALA A 643 31.77 -28.74 -12.93
CA ALA A 643 32.43 -29.52 -13.97
C ALA A 643 32.54 -31.02 -13.64
N ALA A 644 32.51 -31.38 -12.35
CA ALA A 644 32.51 -32.76 -11.88
C ALA A 644 31.11 -33.42 -11.88
N VAL A 645 30.05 -32.67 -12.20
CA VAL A 645 28.68 -33.19 -12.29
C VAL A 645 28.49 -34.00 -13.57
N GLU A 646 28.11 -35.26 -13.45
CA GLU A 646 27.85 -36.19 -14.56
C GLU A 646 26.35 -36.40 -14.82
N THR A 647 25.50 -36.21 -13.81
CA THR A 647 24.04 -36.46 -13.91
C THR A 647 23.17 -35.27 -13.46
N PRO A 648 21.92 -35.16 -13.94
CA PRO A 648 20.97 -34.15 -13.46
C PRO A 648 20.71 -34.21 -11.95
N GLU A 649 20.74 -35.40 -11.35
CA GLU A 649 20.56 -35.62 -9.92
C GLU A 649 21.76 -35.06 -9.12
N GLN A 650 22.98 -35.30 -9.60
CA GLN A 650 24.18 -34.70 -9.01
C GLN A 650 24.16 -33.17 -9.12
N ARG A 651 23.69 -32.63 -10.27
CA ARG A 651 23.51 -31.18 -10.45
C ARG A 651 22.52 -30.60 -9.44
N THR A 652 21.41 -31.30 -9.28
CA THR A 652 20.35 -30.94 -8.33
C THR A 652 20.92 -30.95 -6.91
N ALA A 653 21.60 -32.01 -6.50
CA ALA A 653 22.23 -32.13 -5.19
C ALA A 653 23.25 -31.02 -4.92
N LEU A 654 24.05 -30.64 -5.92
CA LEU A 654 25.00 -29.53 -5.82
C LEU A 654 24.28 -28.19 -5.53
N TYR A 655 23.18 -27.90 -6.23
CA TYR A 655 22.37 -26.71 -5.93
C TYR A 655 21.66 -26.80 -4.58
N ARG A 656 21.21 -27.99 -4.15
CA ARG A 656 20.65 -28.20 -2.81
C ARG A 656 21.69 -27.81 -1.75
N ASP A 657 22.93 -28.26 -1.88
CA ASP A 657 23.98 -27.86 -0.94
C ASP A 657 24.23 -26.35 -0.95
N LEU A 658 24.35 -25.73 -2.13
CA LEU A 658 24.59 -24.29 -2.27
C LEU A 658 23.58 -23.44 -1.51
N ILE A 659 22.29 -23.79 -1.59
CA ILE A 659 21.21 -22.99 -0.99
C ILE A 659 20.81 -23.45 0.43
N GLY A 660 21.40 -24.54 0.91
CA GLY A 660 21.17 -25.09 2.25
C GLY A 660 21.97 -24.41 3.36
N ARG A 661 21.89 -24.95 4.58
CA ARG A 661 22.56 -24.40 5.78
C ARG A 661 24.06 -24.16 5.57
N ARG A 662 24.59 -23.09 6.17
CA ARG A 662 26.03 -22.80 6.18
C ARG A 662 26.77 -23.88 6.98
N THR A 663 27.83 -24.44 6.40
CA THR A 663 28.63 -25.53 7.00
C THR A 663 29.85 -25.05 7.79
N ASN A 664 30.22 -23.78 7.64
CA ASN A 664 31.43 -23.18 8.21
C ASN A 664 31.17 -22.28 9.44
N ILE A 665 30.01 -22.40 10.09
CA ILE A 665 29.75 -21.68 11.34
C ILE A 665 30.52 -22.42 12.44
N GLY A 666 31.56 -21.80 12.99
CA GLY A 666 32.39 -22.40 14.04
C GLY A 666 31.52 -22.98 15.17
N THR A 667 31.81 -24.23 15.55
CA THR A 667 31.28 -24.88 16.75
C THR A 667 31.60 -24.12 18.02
#